data_AF-A0A7C2JMN3-F1
#
_entry.id   AF-A0A7C2JMN3-F1
#
_cell.length_a   1.000
_cell.length_b   1.000
_cell.length_c   1.000
_cell.angle_alpha   90.00
_cell.angle_beta   90.00
_cell.angle_gamma   90.00
#
_symmetry.space_group_name_H-M   'P 1'
#
loop_
_entity.id
_entity.type
_entity.pdbx_description
1 polymer ?
#
loop_
_entity_poly.entity_id
_entity_poly.type
_entity_poly.pdbx_seq_one_letter_code
_entity_poly.pdbx_strand_id
1 'polypeptide(L)'
;MKIELRKLTDIRPYENNPRHNNDAVDAVAASIREFGFRQPIVVDPEGVIVVGHTRYKAALQLGLEKVPVHVATDLTPEQIKAYRIADNKTNELSDWNYDLLPIELSELQACNYDLGLLGFDPDELARLLDPGVKDGLCDPDEVPAPPDEATTRPGDLWLLGDHRLLCGDSGKPEDVDRLLKGAPIHLVNTDPPYNVKVEPRSNNAIAAGLSSFPASKAEVIDVVDARGLHHQGFDLARDASKARPTHKKLRPKDRPLANDFVSDEAFDQMLHAWFGNLARVLLPGRSFYIWGGYANLGNYPPVLKAHGLYFSQGIVWDKQHPVLTRKDFMGCFELAFYGWKEGAAHQFFGPNNATDLWHVKKVNPQNMVHLCLHPDALVLTEAGFRAIRSLQIGDRVFAGDGAFHRVEHVSVHSYTSEHLYRIVAKGGNADTLASDNHPFLVWRPAKRGQRIIGGDVGWVRADEIRVGDYTMTPLLAESDADPFPELDEEDWFLFGLYLAQGHLQRAGHGDRRYPAFSLHKRRQDLMERIWAKWPQAREYDHNDYRLEPTSGTVVMAFDGEAGERFEALGGRLAQGKRLAPACFALPRSKRVAILQGWLSGDGCMVQDRTYWQGSTVSADLAAHLCLLAESVGYRANVYSYDPPEELGGIGQRRFRSRRRVYYLYFYELGRLARRGCPLRLEHDGREYSLRRVKRVEQVKYRGDVWNLSVEGHPSFVTAVGLSHNTEKPVELAVRAMQYSSRPGENVLDLFGGSGSTLIAAEQTGRRAFVMELDPLYCDVIVQRFEQFSGKKAERIPAPEEATA
;
A
#
# COMPACT_ATOMS: atom_id res chain seq x y z
N MET A 1 -16.57 52.23 -3.45
CA MET A 1 -16.62 52.00 -4.91
C MET A 1 -17.77 52.82 -5.49
N LYS A 2 -17.48 53.76 -6.40
CA LYS A 2 -18.51 54.57 -7.10
C LYS A 2 -18.75 53.97 -8.48
N ILE A 3 -20.00 53.61 -8.78
CA ILE A 3 -20.42 53.05 -10.07
C ILE A 3 -21.21 54.12 -10.83
N GLU A 4 -20.90 54.31 -12.11
CA GLU A 4 -21.60 55.22 -13.00
C GLU A 4 -21.94 54.54 -14.33
N LEU A 5 -23.05 54.95 -14.95
CA LEU A 5 -23.43 54.46 -16.28
C LEU A 5 -22.66 55.25 -17.34
N ARG A 6 -21.74 54.59 -18.04
CA ARG A 6 -20.99 55.18 -19.17
C ARG A 6 -21.46 54.64 -20.50
N LYS A 7 -21.31 55.44 -21.56
CA LYS A 7 -21.55 54.95 -22.92
C LYS A 7 -20.51 53.90 -23.26
N LEU A 8 -20.93 52.86 -23.96
CA LEU A 8 -20.04 51.77 -24.36
C LEU A 8 -18.89 52.26 -25.27
N THR A 9 -19.12 53.35 -26.02
CA THR A 9 -18.12 54.04 -26.86
C THR A 9 -16.99 54.69 -26.09
N ASP A 10 -17.19 54.96 -24.80
CA ASP A 10 -16.23 55.66 -23.94
C ASP A 10 -15.29 54.66 -23.22
N ILE A 11 -15.44 53.36 -23.49
CA ILE A 11 -14.68 52.27 -22.89
C ILE A 11 -13.76 51.64 -23.94
N ARG A 12 -12.48 51.51 -23.63
CA ARG A 12 -11.45 51.00 -24.54
C ARG A 12 -10.86 49.67 -24.05
N PRO A 13 -10.84 48.60 -24.86
CA PRO A 13 -10.14 47.37 -24.50
C PRO A 13 -8.65 47.60 -24.27
N TYR A 14 -8.06 46.90 -23.30
CA TYR A 14 -6.61 46.90 -23.11
C TYR A 14 -5.93 46.04 -24.19
N GLU A 15 -5.03 46.65 -24.97
CA GLU A 15 -4.38 46.02 -26.14
C GLU A 15 -3.55 44.78 -25.80
N ASN A 16 -2.91 44.76 -24.63
CA ASN A 16 -2.05 43.66 -24.18
C ASN A 16 -2.75 42.73 -23.20
N ASN A 17 -4.05 42.47 -23.38
CA ASN A 17 -4.78 41.53 -22.53
C ASN A 17 -4.32 40.08 -22.82
N PRO A 18 -3.68 39.38 -21.85
CA PRO A 18 -3.11 38.05 -22.10
C PRO A 18 -4.15 36.93 -22.18
N ARG A 19 -5.43 37.21 -21.93
CA ARG A 19 -6.51 36.21 -21.86
C ARG A 19 -7.37 36.20 -23.12
N HIS A 20 -7.49 35.02 -23.76
CA HIS A 20 -8.50 34.75 -24.78
C HIS A 20 -9.85 34.48 -24.12
N ASN A 21 -10.88 35.23 -24.50
CA ASN A 21 -12.15 35.25 -23.81
C ASN A 21 -13.36 35.26 -24.76
N ASN A 22 -13.18 34.80 -26.00
CA ASN A 22 -14.25 34.75 -26.99
C ASN A 22 -15.28 33.67 -26.66
N ASP A 23 -14.82 32.51 -26.19
CA ASP A 23 -15.70 31.36 -25.93
C ASP A 23 -16.66 31.59 -24.74
N ALA A 24 -16.31 32.52 -23.84
CA ALA A 24 -17.12 32.88 -22.67
C ALA A 24 -18.13 34.02 -22.93
N VAL A 25 -18.14 34.64 -24.11
CA VAL A 25 -18.97 35.83 -24.37
C VAL A 25 -20.45 35.48 -24.37
N ASP A 26 -20.85 34.38 -25.02
CA ASP A 26 -22.24 33.98 -25.13
C ASP A 26 -22.87 33.66 -23.76
N ALA A 27 -22.14 32.93 -22.91
CA ALA A 27 -22.56 32.63 -21.54
C ALA A 27 -22.72 33.91 -20.70
N VAL A 28 -21.78 34.85 -20.80
CA VAL A 28 -21.86 36.13 -20.08
C VAL A 28 -22.99 37.01 -20.62
N ALA A 29 -23.28 36.97 -21.93
CA ALA A 29 -24.41 37.68 -22.52
C ALA A 29 -25.76 37.10 -22.07
N ALA A 30 -25.88 35.78 -21.94
CA ALA A 30 -27.05 35.12 -21.36
C ALA A 30 -27.24 35.54 -19.89
N SER A 31 -26.17 35.50 -19.10
CA SER A 31 -26.18 35.94 -17.69
C SER A 31 -26.59 37.41 -17.53
N ILE A 32 -26.08 38.32 -18.36
CA ILE A 32 -26.46 39.74 -18.33
C ILE A 32 -27.93 39.93 -18.72
N ARG A 33 -28.47 39.13 -19.65
CA ARG A 33 -29.89 39.20 -20.05
C ARG A 33 -30.81 38.79 -18.91
N GLU A 34 -30.45 37.72 -18.19
CA GLU A 34 -31.27 37.14 -17.11
C GLU A 34 -31.13 37.93 -15.80
N PHE A 35 -29.89 38.10 -15.33
CA PHE A 35 -29.63 38.68 -14.03
C PHE A 35 -29.37 40.19 -14.08
N GLY A 36 -29.14 40.76 -15.26
CA GLY A 36 -28.63 42.13 -15.40
C GLY A 36 -27.15 42.25 -15.04
N PHE A 37 -26.60 43.46 -15.18
CA PHE A 37 -25.22 43.73 -14.77
C PHE A 37 -25.07 43.73 -13.24
N ARG A 38 -24.67 42.60 -12.65
CA ARG A 38 -24.39 42.49 -11.20
C ARG A 38 -22.99 42.91 -10.79
N GLN A 39 -22.05 42.91 -11.73
CA GLN A 39 -20.67 43.35 -11.52
C GLN A 39 -20.29 44.37 -12.61
N PRO A 40 -19.81 45.57 -12.26
CA PRO A 40 -19.45 46.58 -13.25
C PRO A 40 -18.16 46.23 -13.99
N ILE A 41 -17.92 46.93 -15.10
CA ILE A 41 -16.62 46.96 -15.78
C ILE A 41 -15.73 47.94 -15.00
N VAL A 42 -14.49 47.55 -14.73
CA VAL A 42 -13.51 48.44 -14.09
C VAL A 42 -12.61 49.02 -15.17
N VAL A 43 -12.49 50.34 -15.20
CA VAL A 43 -11.63 51.09 -16.14
C VAL A 43 -10.67 52.00 -15.39
N ASP A 44 -9.54 52.34 -16.00
CA ASP A 44 -8.67 53.42 -15.53
C ASP A 44 -9.24 54.81 -15.88
N PRO A 45 -8.65 55.92 -15.39
CA PRO A 45 -9.16 57.27 -15.65
C PRO A 45 -9.31 57.61 -17.14
N GLU A 46 -8.50 56.98 -18.00
CA GLU A 46 -8.51 57.13 -19.46
C GLU A 46 -9.57 56.26 -20.16
N GLY A 47 -10.30 55.43 -19.40
CA GLY A 47 -11.37 54.57 -19.90
C GLY A 47 -10.90 53.23 -20.45
N VAL A 48 -9.65 52.82 -20.20
CA VAL A 48 -9.11 51.53 -20.62
C VAL A 48 -9.48 50.45 -19.61
N ILE A 49 -9.98 49.31 -20.10
CA ILE A 49 -10.46 48.22 -19.24
C ILE A 49 -9.32 47.67 -18.38
N VAL A 50 -9.58 47.62 -17.07
CA VAL A 50 -8.77 46.94 -16.06
C VAL A 50 -9.34 45.55 -15.81
N VAL A 51 -10.66 45.44 -15.60
CA VAL A 51 -11.36 44.16 -15.39
C VAL A 51 -12.70 44.18 -16.13
N GLY A 52 -13.07 43.04 -16.73
CA GLY A 52 -14.40 42.86 -17.36
C GLY A 52 -14.41 42.89 -18.88
N HIS A 53 -13.32 42.51 -19.56
CA HIS A 53 -13.26 42.42 -21.03
C HIS A 53 -14.36 41.52 -21.63
N THR A 54 -14.71 40.41 -20.96
CA THR A 54 -15.80 39.52 -21.42
C THR A 54 -17.16 40.19 -21.28
N ARG A 55 -17.40 40.93 -20.18
CA ARG A 55 -18.63 41.73 -19.99
C ARG A 55 -18.77 42.85 -21.01
N TYR A 56 -17.66 43.49 -21.39
CA TYR A 56 -17.64 44.49 -22.46
C TYR A 56 -18.04 43.88 -23.81
N LYS A 57 -17.45 42.73 -24.18
CA LYS A 57 -17.80 41.99 -25.40
C LYS A 57 -19.26 41.53 -25.40
N ALA A 58 -19.74 41.01 -24.27
CA ALA A 58 -21.13 40.61 -24.11
C ALA A 58 -22.10 41.80 -24.23
N ALA A 59 -21.75 42.97 -23.66
CA ALA A 59 -22.53 44.20 -23.80
C ALA A 59 -22.58 44.71 -25.26
N LEU A 60 -21.49 44.56 -26.02
CA LEU A 60 -21.47 44.84 -27.46
C LEU A 60 -22.42 43.91 -28.21
N GLN A 61 -22.36 42.60 -27.94
CA GLN A 61 -23.25 41.60 -28.56
C GLN A 61 -24.73 41.84 -28.23
N LEU A 62 -25.03 42.31 -27.02
CA LEU A 62 -26.38 42.67 -26.58
C LEU A 62 -26.86 44.04 -27.07
N GLY A 63 -26.00 44.85 -27.70
CA GLY A 63 -26.36 46.18 -28.22
C GLY A 63 -26.65 47.22 -27.15
N LEU A 64 -26.03 47.12 -25.97
CA LEU A 64 -26.28 48.06 -24.86
C LEU A 64 -25.63 49.42 -25.11
N GLU A 65 -26.39 50.52 -24.99
CA GLU A 65 -25.86 51.88 -25.17
C GLU A 65 -24.99 52.32 -23.97
N LYS A 66 -25.41 51.96 -22.75
CA LYS A 66 -24.74 52.31 -21.50
C LYS A 66 -24.55 51.08 -20.61
N VAL A 67 -23.39 51.02 -19.94
CA VAL A 67 -23.04 49.94 -19.01
C VAL A 67 -22.53 50.51 -17.68
N PRO A 68 -22.71 49.80 -16.56
CA PRO A 68 -22.18 50.23 -15.27
C PRO A 68 -20.67 50.06 -15.21
N VAL A 69 -19.98 51.14 -14.91
CA VAL A 69 -18.52 51.24 -14.89
C VAL A 69 -18.05 51.79 -13.55
N HIS A 70 -16.98 51.20 -13.01
CA HIS A 70 -16.21 51.76 -11.93
C HIS A 70 -14.88 52.29 -12.47
N VAL A 71 -14.58 53.56 -12.19
CA VAL A 71 -13.31 54.19 -12.58
C VAL A 71 -12.34 54.11 -11.40
N ALA A 72 -11.24 53.40 -11.59
CA ALA A 72 -10.20 53.22 -10.59
C ALA A 72 -9.27 54.44 -10.57
N THR A 73 -9.66 55.49 -9.83
CA THR A 73 -8.88 56.74 -9.70
C THR A 73 -7.82 56.70 -8.59
N ASP A 74 -7.84 55.66 -7.77
CA ASP A 74 -7.02 55.48 -6.56
C ASP A 74 -5.85 54.50 -6.73
N LEU A 75 -5.65 53.98 -7.95
CA LEU A 75 -4.58 53.04 -8.27
C LEU A 75 -3.48 53.69 -9.12
N THR A 76 -2.23 53.35 -8.83
CA THR A 76 -1.11 53.72 -9.71
C THR A 76 -1.14 52.89 -11.00
N PRO A 77 -0.48 53.33 -12.09
CA PRO A 77 -0.39 52.57 -13.34
C PRO A 77 0.16 51.14 -13.14
N GLU A 78 1.11 50.95 -12.23
CA GLU A 78 1.67 49.64 -11.88
C GLU A 78 0.64 48.75 -11.17
N GLN A 79 -0.13 49.31 -10.24
CA GLN A 79 -1.20 48.60 -9.54
C GLN A 79 -2.32 48.20 -10.50
N ILE A 80 -2.67 49.05 -11.47
CA ILE A 80 -3.64 48.73 -12.54
C ILE A 80 -3.14 47.53 -13.36
N LYS A 81 -1.85 47.51 -13.74
CA LYS A 81 -1.27 46.40 -14.48
C LYS A 81 -1.22 45.10 -13.67
N ALA A 82 -0.86 45.18 -12.39
CA ALA A 82 -0.86 44.03 -11.49
C ALA A 82 -2.28 43.47 -11.28
N TYR A 83 -3.27 44.36 -11.13
CA TYR A 83 -4.66 43.97 -10.88
C TYR A 83 -5.29 43.25 -12.09
N ARG A 84 -4.98 43.69 -13.33
CA ARG A 84 -5.34 42.97 -14.57
C ARG A 84 -4.92 41.50 -14.56
N ILE A 85 -3.73 41.21 -14.00
CA ILE A 85 -3.20 39.84 -13.93
C ILE A 85 -3.82 39.10 -12.73
N ALA A 86 -3.88 39.75 -11.57
CA ALA A 86 -4.40 39.15 -10.34
C ALA A 86 -5.85 38.67 -10.49
N ASP A 87 -6.75 39.49 -11.04
CA ASP A 87 -8.17 39.14 -11.23
C ASP A 87 -8.36 37.92 -12.15
N ASN A 88 -7.53 37.82 -13.20
CA ASN A 88 -7.53 36.65 -14.06
C ASN A 88 -7.02 35.42 -13.31
N LYS A 89 -5.94 35.56 -12.53
CA LYS A 89 -5.35 34.43 -11.81
C LYS A 89 -6.20 33.93 -10.65
N THR A 90 -6.86 34.82 -9.91
CA THR A 90 -7.71 34.43 -8.77
C THR A 90 -8.90 33.58 -9.19
N ASN A 91 -9.44 33.81 -10.39
CA ASN A 91 -10.51 32.98 -10.94
C ASN A 91 -10.02 31.59 -11.40
N GLU A 92 -8.72 31.40 -11.65
CA GLU A 92 -8.12 30.07 -11.92
C GLU A 92 -7.76 29.29 -10.65
N LEU A 93 -7.79 29.95 -9.48
CA LEU A 93 -7.44 29.34 -8.20
C LEU A 93 -8.65 28.77 -7.44
N SER A 94 -9.85 28.90 -8.00
CA SER A 94 -11.12 28.46 -7.40
C SER A 94 -11.70 27.28 -8.18
N ASP A 95 -11.92 26.17 -7.49
CA ASP A 95 -12.55 24.96 -8.02
C ASP A 95 -13.99 24.81 -7.50
N TRP A 96 -14.83 24.09 -8.26
CA TRP A 96 -16.16 23.68 -7.80
C TRP A 96 -16.05 22.57 -6.75
N ASN A 97 -16.90 22.62 -5.72
CA ASN A 97 -17.13 21.48 -4.85
C ASN A 97 -18.18 20.57 -5.52
N TYR A 98 -17.72 19.50 -6.16
CA TYR A 98 -18.56 18.57 -6.90
C TYR A 98 -19.43 17.66 -6.03
N ASP A 99 -19.30 17.69 -4.71
CA ASP A 99 -20.22 17.01 -3.79
C ASP A 99 -21.45 17.88 -3.50
N LEU A 100 -21.26 19.20 -3.41
CA LEU A 100 -22.33 20.17 -3.10
C LEU A 100 -23.01 20.74 -4.34
N LEU A 101 -22.26 20.91 -5.44
CA LEU A 101 -22.77 21.50 -6.67
C LEU A 101 -23.97 20.74 -7.28
N PRO A 102 -23.97 19.39 -7.37
CA PRO A 102 -25.15 18.62 -7.79
C PRO A 102 -26.41 18.88 -6.98
N ILE A 103 -26.26 19.08 -5.66
CA ILE A 103 -27.38 19.30 -4.74
C ILE A 103 -28.05 20.63 -5.05
N GLU A 104 -27.26 21.71 -5.12
CA GLU A 104 -27.74 23.05 -5.47
C GLU A 104 -28.36 23.09 -6.87
N LEU A 105 -27.76 22.41 -7.86
CA LEU A 105 -28.32 22.30 -9.21
C LEU A 105 -29.65 21.54 -9.23
N SER A 106 -29.77 20.47 -8.43
CA SER A 106 -31.01 19.69 -8.29
C SER A 106 -32.12 20.50 -7.61
N GLU A 107 -31.80 21.31 -6.61
CA GLU A 107 -32.74 22.21 -5.94
C GLU A 107 -33.26 23.31 -6.88
N LEU A 108 -32.37 23.90 -7.68
CA LEU A 108 -32.74 24.85 -8.74
C LEU A 108 -33.62 24.18 -9.80
N GLN A 109 -33.31 22.94 -10.20
CA GLN A 109 -34.15 22.16 -11.12
C GLN A 109 -35.55 21.90 -10.54
N ALA A 110 -35.63 21.55 -9.25
CA ALA A 110 -36.90 21.32 -8.56
C ALA A 110 -37.75 22.60 -8.46
N CYS A 111 -37.11 23.77 -8.46
CA CYS A 111 -37.77 25.08 -8.56
C CYS A 111 -38.15 25.46 -10.00
N ASN A 112 -37.98 24.56 -10.97
CA ASN A 112 -38.26 24.75 -12.39
C ASN A 112 -37.42 25.88 -13.02
N TYR A 113 -36.20 26.09 -12.51
CA TYR A 113 -35.26 27.09 -13.00
C TYR A 113 -34.53 26.59 -14.27
N ASP A 114 -34.31 27.47 -15.25
CA ASP A 114 -33.57 27.12 -16.47
C ASP A 114 -32.06 27.06 -16.22
N LEU A 115 -31.57 25.85 -16.00
CA LEU A 115 -30.16 25.59 -15.70
C LEU A 115 -29.21 25.89 -16.87
N GLY A 116 -29.73 26.02 -18.10
CA GLY A 116 -28.93 26.41 -19.27
C GLY A 116 -28.37 27.84 -19.17
N LEU A 117 -28.87 28.63 -18.24
CA LEU A 117 -28.43 30.01 -17.97
C LEU A 117 -27.25 30.10 -16.99
N LEU A 118 -26.86 28.98 -16.37
CA LEU A 118 -25.79 28.93 -15.36
C LEU A 118 -24.39 28.88 -15.97
N GLY A 119 -24.26 28.73 -17.29
CA GLY A 119 -22.99 28.70 -18.01
C GLY A 119 -22.27 27.34 -18.00
N PHE A 120 -22.94 26.29 -17.50
CA PHE A 120 -22.50 24.90 -17.70
C PHE A 120 -22.87 24.43 -19.11
N ASP A 121 -22.01 23.61 -19.69
CA ASP A 121 -22.35 22.92 -20.94
C ASP A 121 -23.50 21.91 -20.69
N PRO A 122 -24.43 21.69 -21.63
CA PRO A 122 -25.56 20.77 -21.45
C PRO A 122 -25.15 19.34 -21.05
N ASP A 123 -24.01 18.85 -21.56
CA ASP A 123 -23.49 17.51 -21.24
C ASP A 123 -22.77 17.49 -19.88
N GLU A 124 -22.23 18.63 -19.45
CA GLU A 124 -21.69 18.82 -18.10
C GLU A 124 -22.81 18.85 -17.05
N LEU A 125 -23.89 19.57 -17.33
CA LEU A 125 -25.06 19.65 -16.45
C LEU A 125 -25.75 18.28 -16.30
N ALA A 126 -25.87 17.51 -17.39
CA ALA A 126 -26.42 16.15 -17.35
C ALA A 126 -25.58 15.21 -16.48
N ARG A 127 -24.25 15.34 -16.49
CA ARG A 127 -23.34 14.55 -15.64
C ARG A 127 -23.45 14.92 -14.16
N LEU A 128 -23.60 16.21 -13.86
CA LEU A 128 -23.77 16.72 -12.49
C LEU A 128 -25.13 16.34 -11.89
N LEU A 129 -26.12 15.98 -12.72
CA LEU A 129 -27.49 15.64 -12.29
C LEU A 129 -27.83 14.14 -12.37
N ASP A 130 -26.91 13.27 -12.84
CA ASP A 130 -27.19 11.84 -13.03
C ASP A 130 -27.18 11.06 -11.69
N PRO A 131 -28.31 10.49 -11.23
CA PRO A 131 -28.43 9.77 -9.94
C PRO A 131 -27.85 8.35 -9.93
N GLY A 132 -26.99 7.98 -10.88
CA GLY A 132 -26.79 6.59 -11.33
C GLY A 132 -25.73 5.73 -10.63
N VAL A 133 -24.98 6.24 -9.64
CA VAL A 133 -23.99 5.47 -8.87
C VAL A 133 -24.50 5.31 -7.44
N LYS A 134 -24.73 4.07 -7.00
CA LYS A 134 -25.08 3.80 -5.61
C LYS A 134 -23.82 3.72 -4.76
N ASP A 135 -23.75 4.53 -3.71
CA ASP A 135 -22.73 4.41 -2.68
C ASP A 135 -22.94 3.10 -1.88
N GLY A 136 -21.86 2.34 -1.69
CA GLY A 136 -21.85 1.14 -0.85
C GLY A 136 -21.63 1.45 0.63
N LEU A 137 -21.59 0.41 1.46
CA LEU A 137 -21.34 0.52 2.90
C LEU A 137 -19.86 0.77 3.27
N CYS A 138 -18.95 0.54 2.32
CA CYS A 138 -17.51 0.79 2.44
C CYS A 138 -16.95 1.35 1.12
N ASP A 139 -15.66 1.69 1.10
CA ASP A 139 -15.00 2.18 -0.11
C ASP A 139 -15.08 1.09 -1.21
N PRO A 140 -15.57 1.40 -2.42
CA PRO A 140 -15.63 0.44 -3.52
C PRO A 140 -14.26 -0.13 -3.90
N ASP A 141 -13.17 0.61 -3.67
CA ASP A 141 -11.80 0.16 -3.95
C ASP A 141 -11.18 -0.65 -2.79
N GLU A 142 -11.86 -0.86 -1.66
CA GLU A 142 -11.38 -1.67 -0.54
C GLU A 142 -11.51 -3.18 -0.82
N VAL A 143 -10.43 -3.95 -0.64
CA VAL A 143 -10.39 -5.41 -0.84
C VAL A 143 -9.99 -6.12 0.46
N PRO A 144 -10.75 -7.15 0.89
CA PRO A 144 -10.38 -8.00 2.03
C PRO A 144 -9.13 -8.84 1.76
N ALA A 145 -8.37 -9.17 2.80
CA ALA A 145 -7.26 -10.11 2.69
C ALA A 145 -7.77 -11.52 2.31
N PRO A 146 -7.04 -12.29 1.49
CA PRO A 146 -7.37 -13.69 1.23
C PRO A 146 -7.37 -14.51 2.53
N PRO A 147 -8.32 -15.44 2.71
CA PRO A 147 -8.33 -16.31 3.88
C PRO A 147 -7.15 -17.30 3.85
N ASP A 148 -6.75 -17.81 5.02
CA ASP A 148 -5.66 -18.80 5.12
C ASP A 148 -5.99 -20.14 4.44
N GLU A 149 -7.29 -20.50 4.43
CA GLU A 149 -7.81 -21.67 3.73
C GLU A 149 -9.05 -21.27 2.91
N ALA A 150 -9.11 -21.79 1.68
CA ALA A 150 -10.25 -21.53 0.81
C ALA A 150 -11.51 -22.26 1.30
N THR A 151 -12.57 -21.50 1.54
CA THR A 151 -13.92 -22.02 1.73
C THR A 151 -14.53 -22.45 0.40
N THR A 152 -14.19 -21.73 -0.67
CA THR A 152 -14.58 -22.07 -2.04
C THR A 152 -13.79 -23.26 -2.57
N ARG A 153 -14.43 -24.12 -3.37
CA ARG A 153 -13.80 -25.21 -4.11
C ARG A 153 -14.00 -25.03 -5.62
N PRO A 154 -13.12 -25.59 -6.47
CA PRO A 154 -13.35 -25.62 -7.91
C PRO A 154 -14.72 -26.21 -8.27
N GLY A 155 -15.46 -25.52 -9.13
CA GLY A 155 -16.83 -25.84 -9.54
C GLY A 155 -17.94 -25.24 -8.64
N ASP A 156 -17.59 -24.69 -7.48
CA ASP A 156 -18.53 -23.99 -6.61
C ASP A 156 -19.00 -22.69 -7.27
N LEU A 157 -20.30 -22.45 -7.15
CA LEU A 157 -20.96 -21.25 -7.65
C LEU A 157 -21.49 -20.45 -6.45
N TRP A 158 -21.12 -19.18 -6.38
CA TRP A 158 -21.67 -18.23 -5.44
C TRP A 158 -22.73 -17.35 -6.09
N LEU A 159 -23.86 -17.17 -5.40
CA LEU A 159 -24.86 -16.15 -5.71
C LEU A 159 -24.62 -14.96 -4.79
N LEU A 160 -24.35 -13.78 -5.37
CA LEU A 160 -24.02 -12.56 -4.66
C LEU A 160 -25.09 -11.51 -4.99
N GLY A 161 -26.24 -11.60 -4.30
CA GLY A 161 -27.43 -10.83 -4.70
C GLY A 161 -27.92 -11.24 -6.10
N ASP A 162 -27.90 -10.29 -7.05
CA ASP A 162 -28.25 -10.56 -8.46
C ASP A 162 -27.02 -11.00 -9.30
N HIS A 163 -25.84 -11.11 -8.68
CA HIS A 163 -24.60 -11.51 -9.35
C HIS A 163 -24.28 -12.98 -9.15
N ARG A 164 -23.39 -13.50 -10.00
CA ARG A 164 -22.90 -14.88 -9.93
C ARG A 164 -21.37 -14.89 -10.03
N LEU A 165 -20.73 -15.66 -9.16
CA LEU A 165 -19.29 -15.93 -9.21
C LEU A 165 -19.09 -17.44 -9.30
N LEU A 166 -18.36 -17.93 -10.29
CA LEU A 166 -17.98 -19.34 -10.40
C LEU A 166 -16.48 -19.49 -10.15
N CYS A 167 -16.09 -20.41 -9.26
CA CYS A 167 -14.73 -20.90 -9.19
C CYS A 167 -14.51 -21.90 -10.34
N GLY A 168 -13.93 -21.46 -11.46
CA GLY A 168 -13.95 -22.24 -12.70
C GLY A 168 -12.91 -21.81 -13.74
N ASP A 169 -12.84 -22.57 -14.83
CA ASP A 169 -11.89 -22.35 -15.92
C ASP A 169 -12.60 -21.72 -17.13
N SER A 170 -12.24 -20.47 -17.44
CA SER A 170 -12.80 -19.70 -18.55
C SER A 170 -12.54 -20.31 -19.94
N GLY A 171 -11.60 -21.26 -20.05
CA GLY A 171 -11.38 -22.05 -21.25
C GLY A 171 -12.43 -23.14 -21.47
N LYS A 172 -13.16 -23.56 -20.43
CA LYS A 172 -14.16 -24.63 -20.50
C LYS A 172 -15.55 -24.08 -20.81
N PRO A 173 -16.17 -24.44 -21.96
CA PRO A 173 -17.51 -24.01 -22.29
C PRO A 173 -18.55 -24.36 -21.21
N GLU A 174 -18.36 -25.48 -20.52
CA GLU A 174 -19.27 -26.00 -19.50
C GLU A 174 -19.30 -25.10 -18.25
N ASP A 175 -18.13 -24.58 -17.83
CA ASP A 175 -18.03 -23.65 -16.71
C ASP A 175 -18.69 -22.32 -17.06
N VAL A 176 -18.48 -21.83 -18.30
CA VAL A 176 -19.15 -20.62 -18.79
C VAL A 176 -20.67 -20.81 -18.83
N ASP A 177 -21.15 -21.95 -19.32
CA ASP A 177 -22.59 -22.24 -19.40
C ASP A 177 -23.21 -22.37 -17.99
N ARG A 178 -22.49 -22.97 -17.05
CA ARG A 178 -22.88 -23.04 -15.64
C ARG A 178 -22.95 -21.64 -15.02
N LEU A 179 -21.92 -20.81 -15.21
CA LEU A 179 -21.88 -19.43 -14.72
C LEU A 179 -23.04 -18.61 -15.28
N LEU A 180 -23.43 -18.80 -16.55
CA LEU A 180 -24.48 -18.01 -17.18
C LEU A 180 -25.90 -18.54 -16.93
N LYS A 181 -26.09 -19.87 -16.82
CA LYS A 181 -27.41 -20.52 -16.76
C LYS A 181 -28.35 -19.97 -17.84
N GLY A 182 -27.84 -19.84 -19.07
CA GLY A 182 -28.57 -19.33 -20.23
C GLY A 182 -28.83 -17.82 -20.24
N ALA A 183 -28.28 -17.04 -19.30
CA ALA A 183 -28.40 -15.59 -19.32
C ALA A 183 -27.67 -14.97 -20.53
N PRO A 184 -28.30 -14.05 -21.28
CA PRO A 184 -27.63 -13.36 -22.38
C PRO A 184 -26.63 -12.33 -21.86
N ILE A 185 -25.44 -12.23 -22.49
CA ILE A 185 -24.42 -11.25 -22.10
C ILE A 185 -24.46 -10.00 -22.98
N HIS A 186 -24.49 -8.84 -22.34
CA HIS A 186 -24.65 -7.54 -22.98
C HIS A 186 -23.36 -6.73 -23.00
N LEU A 187 -22.40 -7.08 -22.16
CA LEU A 187 -21.09 -6.46 -22.07
C LEU A 187 -20.08 -7.47 -21.54
N VAL A 188 -18.88 -7.48 -22.09
CA VAL A 188 -17.73 -8.14 -21.47
C VAL A 188 -16.74 -7.08 -21.00
N ASN A 189 -16.34 -7.14 -19.74
CA ASN A 189 -15.24 -6.33 -19.19
C ASN A 189 -14.33 -7.26 -18.40
N THR A 190 -13.15 -7.54 -18.93
CA THR A 190 -12.32 -8.63 -18.40
C THR A 190 -10.83 -8.37 -18.59
N ASP A 191 -10.01 -9.03 -17.76
CA ASP A 191 -8.57 -8.80 -17.67
C ASP A 191 -7.79 -10.13 -17.71
N PRO A 192 -7.61 -10.73 -18.90
CA PRO A 192 -6.94 -12.03 -19.04
C PRO A 192 -5.46 -11.96 -18.66
N PRO A 193 -4.88 -13.08 -18.18
CA PRO A 193 -3.44 -13.17 -17.91
C PRO A 193 -2.62 -12.89 -19.17
N TYR A 194 -1.50 -12.18 -19.01
CA TYR A 194 -0.84 -11.49 -20.12
C TYR A 194 0.27 -12.27 -20.81
N ASN A 195 0.51 -13.55 -20.43
CA ASN A 195 1.63 -14.39 -20.91
C ASN A 195 2.92 -13.59 -21.08
N VAL A 196 3.26 -12.81 -20.05
CA VAL A 196 4.51 -12.05 -20.04
C VAL A 196 5.62 -13.08 -19.92
N LYS A 197 6.42 -13.28 -20.98
CA LYS A 197 7.65 -14.06 -20.89
C LYS A 197 8.48 -13.43 -19.79
N VAL A 198 8.43 -13.93 -18.59
CA VAL A 198 9.32 -13.53 -17.51
C VAL A 198 10.53 -14.47 -17.66
N GLU A 199 11.69 -13.92 -17.98
CA GLU A 199 12.95 -14.65 -18.06
C GLU A 199 13.52 -14.91 -16.66
N PRO A 200 13.95 -16.15 -16.36
CA PRO A 200 14.59 -16.46 -15.10
C PRO A 200 15.93 -15.72 -15.02
N ARG A 201 16.03 -14.78 -14.07
CA ARG A 201 17.28 -14.11 -13.72
C ARG A 201 18.24 -15.06 -13.00
N SER A 202 17.67 -16.05 -12.29
CA SER A 202 18.32 -17.19 -11.64
C SER A 202 17.25 -18.26 -11.36
N ASN A 203 17.61 -19.45 -10.88
CA ASN A 203 16.66 -20.54 -10.59
C ASN A 203 15.47 -20.14 -9.65
N ASN A 204 15.49 -18.96 -9.00
CA ASN A 204 14.48 -18.49 -8.05
C ASN A 204 13.97 -17.04 -8.27
N ALA A 205 14.18 -16.43 -9.44
CA ALA A 205 13.67 -15.07 -9.73
C ALA A 205 13.35 -14.91 -11.21
N ILE A 206 12.22 -14.25 -11.54
CA ILE A 206 11.77 -14.05 -12.91
C ILE A 206 11.62 -12.55 -13.22
N ALA A 207 12.00 -12.11 -14.43
CA ALA A 207 11.99 -10.71 -14.87
C ALA A 207 11.32 -10.58 -16.25
N ALA A 208 10.45 -9.59 -16.50
CA ALA A 208 9.74 -9.47 -17.78
C ALA A 208 10.73 -9.35 -18.95
N GLY A 209 10.82 -10.41 -19.75
CA GLY A 209 11.59 -10.58 -20.97
C GLY A 209 10.95 -9.89 -22.17
N LEU A 210 11.71 -9.85 -23.26
CA LEU A 210 11.43 -9.06 -24.45
C LEU A 210 10.10 -9.45 -25.13
N SER A 211 9.31 -8.45 -25.51
CA SER A 211 8.10 -8.63 -26.32
C SER A 211 8.43 -8.60 -27.81
N SER A 212 7.82 -9.55 -28.53
CA SER A 212 7.35 -9.43 -29.92
C SER A 212 8.40 -9.57 -31.03
N PHE A 213 8.46 -10.75 -31.66
CA PHE A 213 8.42 -11.02 -33.12
C PHE A 213 9.04 -12.41 -33.39
N PRO A 214 8.39 -13.29 -34.16
CA PRO A 214 8.93 -14.61 -34.47
C PRO A 214 10.15 -14.50 -35.39
N ALA A 215 11.26 -15.16 -35.02
CA ALA A 215 12.29 -15.49 -35.99
C ALA A 215 11.69 -16.49 -36.99
N SER A 216 11.80 -16.20 -38.29
CA SER A 216 11.32 -17.07 -39.35
C SER A 216 12.00 -18.45 -39.27
N LYS A 217 11.23 -19.48 -39.63
CA LYS A 217 11.44 -20.94 -39.52
C LYS A 217 12.71 -21.58 -40.13
N ALA A 218 13.86 -20.91 -40.14
CA ALA A 218 15.14 -21.52 -40.42
C ALA A 218 16.15 -21.00 -39.38
N GLU A 219 16.84 -21.92 -38.71
CA GLU A 219 17.77 -21.70 -37.58
C GLU A 219 17.12 -21.67 -36.19
N VAL A 220 17.06 -22.85 -35.56
CA VAL A 220 17.08 -22.96 -34.09
C VAL A 220 18.49 -22.57 -33.67
N ILE A 221 18.70 -21.29 -33.38
CA ILE A 221 19.92 -20.79 -32.73
C ILE A 221 19.49 -19.91 -31.56
N ASP A 222 20.03 -20.21 -30.39
CA ASP A 222 20.00 -19.38 -29.19
C ASP A 222 20.18 -17.91 -29.55
N VAL A 223 19.29 -17.04 -29.05
CA VAL A 223 19.42 -15.59 -29.27
C VAL A 223 20.60 -15.08 -28.44
N VAL A 224 21.77 -15.04 -29.06
CA VAL A 224 23.01 -14.46 -28.53
C VAL A 224 23.47 -13.30 -29.41
N ASP A 225 24.12 -12.28 -28.81
CA ASP A 225 24.73 -11.18 -29.57
C ASP A 225 25.87 -11.69 -30.49
N ALA A 226 26.46 -10.80 -31.30
CA ALA A 226 27.57 -11.13 -32.21
C ALA A 226 28.83 -11.73 -31.53
N ARG A 227 28.84 -11.88 -30.20
CA ARG A 227 29.87 -12.52 -29.37
C ARG A 227 29.39 -13.76 -28.61
N GLY A 228 28.14 -14.21 -28.80
CA GLY A 228 27.67 -15.47 -28.24
C GLY A 228 27.16 -15.43 -26.78
N LEU A 229 26.73 -14.28 -26.25
CA LEU A 229 26.36 -14.15 -24.81
C LEU A 229 24.91 -13.66 -24.55
N HIS A 230 24.21 -14.34 -23.63
CA HIS A 230 22.86 -14.02 -23.11
C HIS A 230 22.89 -13.07 -21.89
N HIS A 231 21.77 -12.50 -21.43
CA HIS A 231 21.69 -11.57 -20.27
C HIS A 231 22.33 -12.10 -18.98
N GLN A 232 22.20 -13.40 -18.72
CA GLN A 232 22.87 -14.07 -17.61
C GLN A 232 24.40 -14.15 -17.81
N GLY A 233 24.86 -14.24 -19.06
CA GLY A 233 26.26 -14.15 -19.45
C GLY A 233 26.86 -12.77 -19.20
N PHE A 234 26.09 -11.68 -19.37
CA PHE A 234 26.54 -10.33 -18.99
C PHE A 234 26.69 -10.16 -17.47
N ASP A 235 25.80 -10.76 -16.69
CA ASP A 235 25.85 -10.72 -15.22
C ASP A 235 26.97 -11.61 -14.65
N LEU A 236 27.23 -12.78 -15.25
CA LEU A 236 28.34 -13.68 -14.91
C LEU A 236 29.70 -13.13 -15.37
N ALA A 237 29.76 -12.39 -16.49
CA ALA A 237 30.95 -11.69 -16.95
C ALA A 237 31.32 -10.49 -16.05
N ARG A 238 30.33 -9.90 -15.35
CA ARG A 238 30.54 -8.82 -14.38
C ARG A 238 30.90 -9.33 -12.98
N ASP A 239 30.38 -10.48 -12.57
CA ASP A 239 30.68 -11.06 -11.25
C ASP A 239 30.47 -12.60 -11.24
N ALA A 240 31.58 -13.33 -11.16
CA ALA A 240 31.61 -14.80 -11.18
C ALA A 240 31.02 -15.47 -9.91
N SER A 241 30.74 -14.71 -8.85
CA SER A 241 30.20 -15.24 -7.58
C SER A 241 28.73 -15.68 -7.66
N LYS A 242 28.02 -15.34 -8.74
CA LYS A 242 26.59 -15.64 -8.96
C LYS A 242 26.29 -17.08 -9.43
N ALA A 243 27.30 -17.96 -9.49
CA ALA A 243 27.18 -19.31 -10.06
C ALA A 243 26.65 -20.41 -9.09
N ARG A 244 26.22 -20.08 -7.86
CA ARG A 244 25.86 -21.11 -6.86
C ARG A 244 24.35 -21.45 -6.86
N PRO A 245 23.96 -22.75 -6.97
CA PRO A 245 22.56 -23.15 -6.93
C PRO A 245 22.02 -23.28 -5.49
N THR A 246 20.74 -22.96 -5.29
CA THR A 246 20.00 -23.12 -4.01
C THR A 246 18.72 -23.94 -4.20
N HIS A 247 18.30 -24.64 -3.13
CA HIS A 247 17.39 -25.79 -3.12
C HIS A 247 15.91 -25.53 -3.50
N LYS A 248 15.26 -26.65 -3.88
CA LYS A 248 13.95 -26.88 -4.53
C LYS A 248 12.70 -26.49 -3.69
N LYS A 249 12.05 -25.35 -3.98
CA LYS A 249 10.56 -25.18 -4.04
C LYS A 249 10.19 -23.73 -4.48
N LEU A 250 9.29 -23.57 -5.44
CA LEU A 250 8.80 -22.27 -5.93
C LEU A 250 7.84 -21.60 -4.91
N ARG A 251 7.98 -20.27 -4.72
CA ARG A 251 7.16 -19.42 -3.83
C ARG A 251 5.72 -19.27 -4.39
N PRO A 252 4.66 -18.99 -3.59
CA PRO A 252 3.31 -18.74 -4.11
C PRO A 252 3.19 -17.67 -5.20
N LYS A 253 3.89 -16.53 -5.05
CA LYS A 253 4.04 -15.48 -6.09
C LYS A 253 4.97 -15.82 -7.27
N ASP A 254 5.76 -16.89 -7.14
CA ASP A 254 6.54 -17.49 -8.24
C ASP A 254 5.86 -18.75 -8.78
N ARG A 255 4.68 -19.10 -8.22
CA ARG A 255 3.83 -20.04 -8.93
C ARG A 255 3.39 -19.25 -10.15
N PRO A 256 3.54 -19.82 -11.34
CA PRO A 256 2.76 -19.39 -12.46
C PRO A 256 1.34 -19.07 -11.98
N LEU A 257 0.86 -17.84 -12.23
CA LEU A 257 -0.57 -17.71 -12.48
C LEU A 257 -0.87 -18.79 -13.51
N ALA A 258 -1.89 -19.61 -13.26
CA ALA A 258 -2.18 -20.68 -14.19
C ALA A 258 -2.26 -20.06 -15.58
N ASN A 259 -1.43 -20.57 -16.50
CA ASN A 259 -1.32 -20.12 -17.89
C ASN A 259 -0.46 -18.88 -18.19
N ASP A 260 0.33 -18.36 -17.24
CA ASP A 260 1.29 -17.26 -17.49
C ASP A 260 2.63 -17.71 -18.09
N PHE A 261 2.81 -19.02 -18.32
CA PHE A 261 4.07 -19.65 -18.73
C PHE A 261 3.83 -20.77 -19.75
N VAL A 262 3.07 -20.46 -20.79
CA VAL A 262 2.72 -21.39 -21.86
C VAL A 262 3.50 -21.03 -23.12
N SER A 263 3.75 -22.00 -24.00
CA SER A 263 4.39 -21.70 -25.29
C SER A 263 3.53 -20.71 -26.07
N ASP A 264 4.10 -20.00 -27.04
CA ASP A 264 3.32 -19.06 -27.87
C ASP A 264 2.13 -19.80 -28.54
N GLU A 265 2.31 -21.07 -28.93
CA GLU A 265 1.22 -21.92 -29.45
C GLU A 265 0.16 -22.31 -28.40
N ALA A 266 0.58 -22.61 -27.17
CA ALA A 266 -0.35 -22.92 -26.11
C ALA A 266 -1.11 -21.66 -25.64
N PHE A 267 -0.45 -20.50 -25.60
CA PHE A 267 -1.12 -19.23 -25.37
C PHE A 267 -2.14 -18.93 -26.47
N ASP A 268 -1.77 -19.14 -27.73
CA ASP A 268 -2.69 -18.98 -28.87
C ASP A 268 -3.92 -19.89 -28.75
N GLN A 269 -3.74 -21.17 -28.40
CA GLN A 269 -4.84 -22.10 -28.11
C GLN A 269 -5.75 -21.59 -26.98
N MET A 270 -5.17 -21.00 -25.95
CA MET A 270 -5.90 -20.46 -24.82
C MET A 270 -6.66 -19.18 -25.17
N LEU A 271 -6.06 -18.27 -25.93
CA LEU A 271 -6.76 -17.10 -26.47
C LEU A 271 -7.94 -17.54 -27.33
N HIS A 272 -7.78 -18.59 -28.15
CA HIS A 272 -8.87 -19.18 -28.93
C HIS A 272 -9.97 -19.76 -28.03
N ALA A 273 -9.62 -20.44 -26.94
CA ALA A 273 -10.60 -20.97 -25.99
C ALA A 273 -11.35 -19.82 -25.28
N TRP A 274 -10.63 -18.86 -24.72
CA TRP A 274 -11.19 -17.74 -23.96
C TRP A 274 -12.03 -16.80 -24.81
N PHE A 275 -11.46 -16.30 -25.91
CA PHE A 275 -12.17 -15.37 -26.80
C PHE A 275 -13.24 -16.08 -27.62
N GLY A 276 -13.08 -17.38 -27.90
CA GLY A 276 -14.13 -18.21 -28.46
C GLY A 276 -15.33 -18.36 -27.53
N ASN A 277 -15.10 -18.65 -26.24
CA ASN A 277 -16.17 -18.71 -25.25
C ASN A 277 -16.83 -17.34 -25.03
N LEU A 278 -16.04 -16.27 -24.96
CA LEU A 278 -16.54 -14.89 -24.90
C LEU A 278 -17.45 -14.59 -26.10
N ALA A 279 -16.97 -14.85 -27.31
CA ALA A 279 -17.72 -14.63 -28.54
C ALA A 279 -19.01 -15.47 -28.58
N ARG A 280 -18.97 -16.70 -28.08
CA ARG A 280 -20.12 -17.61 -28.04
C ARG A 280 -21.29 -17.00 -27.26
N VAL A 281 -21.00 -16.37 -26.12
CA VAL A 281 -22.03 -15.92 -25.16
C VAL A 281 -22.39 -14.44 -25.25
N LEU A 282 -21.52 -13.61 -25.80
CA LEU A 282 -21.80 -12.19 -26.06
C LEU A 282 -22.88 -12.06 -27.14
N LEU A 283 -23.85 -11.17 -26.96
CA LEU A 283 -24.86 -10.91 -27.99
C LEU A 283 -24.25 -10.17 -29.20
N PRO A 284 -24.72 -10.44 -30.44
CA PRO A 284 -24.30 -9.66 -31.61
C PRO A 284 -24.52 -8.15 -31.41
N GLY A 285 -23.57 -7.33 -31.85
CA GLY A 285 -23.60 -5.86 -31.72
C GLY A 285 -23.26 -5.32 -30.32
N ARG A 286 -22.99 -6.19 -29.34
CA ARG A 286 -22.61 -5.80 -27.97
C ARG A 286 -21.09 -5.74 -27.78
N SER A 287 -20.67 -4.85 -26.90
CA SER A 287 -19.27 -4.48 -26.73
C SER A 287 -18.48 -5.42 -25.82
N PHE A 288 -17.17 -5.45 -26.01
CA PHE A 288 -16.20 -6.04 -25.10
C PHE A 288 -15.08 -5.04 -24.78
N TYR A 289 -14.54 -5.14 -23.58
CA TYR A 289 -13.36 -4.44 -23.07
C TYR A 289 -12.42 -5.49 -22.50
N ILE A 290 -11.31 -5.75 -23.19
CA ILE A 290 -10.31 -6.72 -22.77
C ILE A 290 -9.07 -5.94 -22.39
N TRP A 291 -8.75 -5.88 -21.11
CA TRP A 291 -7.57 -5.16 -20.60
C TRP A 291 -6.30 -5.95 -20.88
N GLY A 292 -5.22 -5.25 -21.22
CA GLY A 292 -3.98 -5.88 -21.67
C GLY A 292 -2.79 -4.93 -21.75
N GLY A 293 -1.61 -5.46 -21.44
CA GLY A 293 -0.35 -4.77 -21.73
C GLY A 293 -0.15 -4.57 -23.24
N TYR A 294 0.56 -3.50 -23.62
CA TYR A 294 0.83 -3.15 -25.03
C TYR A 294 1.50 -4.28 -25.85
N ALA A 295 2.19 -5.22 -25.18
CA ALA A 295 2.80 -6.39 -25.82
C ALA A 295 1.77 -7.29 -26.54
N ASN A 296 0.50 -7.28 -26.10
CA ASN A 296 -0.57 -8.10 -26.68
C ASN A 296 -1.18 -7.53 -27.97
N LEU A 297 -0.69 -6.38 -28.47
CA LEU A 297 -1.09 -5.84 -29.77
C LEU A 297 -0.87 -6.83 -30.93
N GLY A 298 0.12 -7.73 -30.81
CA GLY A 298 0.36 -8.80 -31.77
C GLY A 298 -0.52 -10.04 -31.59
N ASN A 299 -1.01 -10.29 -30.37
CA ASN A 299 -1.62 -11.56 -29.99
C ASN A 299 -3.16 -11.51 -30.04
N TYR A 300 -3.78 -10.46 -29.50
CA TYR A 300 -5.24 -10.44 -29.32
C TYR A 300 -6.01 -10.19 -30.64
N PRO A 301 -5.67 -9.18 -31.47
CA PRO A 301 -6.49 -8.86 -32.64
C PRO A 301 -6.70 -10.00 -33.65
N PRO A 302 -5.69 -10.84 -33.99
CA PRO A 302 -5.90 -11.98 -34.88
C PRO A 302 -6.92 -12.99 -34.35
N VAL A 303 -6.85 -13.31 -33.06
CA VAL A 303 -7.74 -14.28 -32.41
C VAL A 303 -9.15 -13.70 -32.24
N LEU A 304 -9.27 -12.42 -31.85
CA LEU A 304 -10.56 -11.73 -31.79
C LEU A 304 -11.27 -11.79 -33.15
N LYS A 305 -10.55 -11.47 -34.24
CA LYS A 305 -11.08 -11.56 -35.60
C LYS A 305 -11.50 -12.99 -35.96
N ALA A 306 -10.72 -14.00 -35.58
CA ALA A 306 -11.04 -15.40 -35.85
C ALA A 306 -12.37 -15.85 -35.19
N HIS A 307 -12.78 -15.20 -34.10
CA HIS A 307 -14.02 -15.48 -33.38
C HIS A 307 -15.15 -14.48 -33.66
N GLY A 308 -15.04 -13.63 -34.69
CA GLY A 308 -16.09 -12.66 -35.04
C GLY A 308 -16.25 -11.55 -34.00
N LEU A 309 -15.19 -11.26 -33.26
CA LEU A 309 -15.09 -10.11 -32.36
C LEU A 309 -14.36 -8.99 -33.12
N TYR A 310 -15.14 -8.04 -33.61
CA TYR A 310 -14.61 -6.89 -34.32
C TYR A 310 -13.84 -5.99 -33.36
N PHE A 311 -12.52 -6.00 -33.45
CA PHE A 311 -11.65 -5.07 -32.73
C PHE A 311 -11.72 -3.68 -33.40
N SER A 312 -12.33 -2.72 -32.70
CA SER A 312 -12.56 -1.38 -33.24
C SER A 312 -11.39 -0.45 -32.97
N GLN A 313 -10.96 -0.37 -31.72
CA GLN A 313 -9.94 0.59 -31.27
C GLN A 313 -9.32 0.15 -29.94
N GLY A 314 -8.09 0.57 -29.70
CA GLY A 314 -7.43 0.44 -28.41
C GLY A 314 -7.77 1.65 -27.54
N ILE A 315 -8.52 1.44 -26.46
CA ILE A 315 -8.72 2.47 -25.45
C ILE A 315 -7.46 2.54 -24.60
N VAL A 316 -6.80 3.69 -24.61
CA VAL A 316 -5.63 3.96 -23.78
C VAL A 316 -6.14 4.38 -22.41
N TRP A 317 -6.01 3.51 -21.42
CA TRP A 317 -6.08 3.95 -20.05
C TRP A 317 -4.78 4.67 -19.71
N ASP A 318 -4.84 6.00 -19.76
CA ASP A 318 -3.81 6.84 -19.18
C ASP A 318 -3.90 6.72 -17.67
N LYS A 319 -2.92 6.02 -17.08
CA LYS A 319 -2.82 5.84 -15.63
C LYS A 319 -2.53 7.16 -14.93
N GLN A 320 -2.24 8.21 -15.69
CA GLN A 320 -1.80 9.54 -15.29
C GLN A 320 -0.43 9.53 -14.59
N HIS A 321 0.16 8.33 -14.37
CA HIS A 321 1.43 8.07 -13.68
C HIS A 321 2.18 6.85 -14.26
N PRO A 322 3.48 7.00 -14.58
CA PRO A 322 4.29 5.91 -15.10
C PRO A 322 4.66 4.84 -14.06
N VAL A 323 4.57 3.56 -14.45
CA VAL A 323 5.12 2.41 -13.71
C VAL A 323 6.64 2.39 -13.86
N LEU A 324 7.35 2.64 -12.76
CA LEU A 324 8.82 2.67 -12.75
C LEU A 324 9.40 1.26 -12.92
N THR A 325 10.17 1.08 -13.98
CA THR A 325 10.88 -0.16 -14.33
C THR A 325 12.32 0.19 -14.71
N ARG A 326 13.12 -0.80 -15.13
CA ARG A 326 14.47 -0.55 -15.70
C ARG A 326 14.46 -0.35 -17.22
N LYS A 327 13.29 -0.22 -17.84
CA LYS A 327 13.17 0.09 -19.27
C LYS A 327 13.51 1.56 -19.52
N ASP A 328 13.94 1.89 -20.73
CA ASP A 328 14.23 3.28 -21.11
C ASP A 328 12.98 4.18 -20.99
N PHE A 329 11.80 3.60 -21.22
CA PHE A 329 10.50 4.27 -21.08
C PHE A 329 9.61 3.54 -20.08
N MET A 330 9.00 4.29 -19.18
CA MET A 330 8.14 3.79 -18.12
C MET A 330 6.70 3.67 -18.62
N GLY A 331 6.04 2.54 -18.34
CA GLY A 331 4.67 2.31 -18.79
C GLY A 331 3.68 3.22 -18.05
N CYS A 332 3.21 4.30 -18.69
CA CYS A 332 2.24 5.25 -18.13
C CYS A 332 0.80 4.96 -18.55
N PHE A 333 0.58 3.90 -19.31
CA PHE A 333 -0.72 3.52 -19.79
C PHE A 333 -0.87 2.01 -19.87
N GLU A 334 -2.11 1.58 -20.06
CA GLU A 334 -2.51 0.21 -20.40
C GLU A 334 -3.57 0.28 -21.48
N LEU A 335 -3.67 -0.77 -22.30
CA LEU A 335 -4.64 -0.79 -23.40
C LEU A 335 -5.84 -1.64 -22.98
N ALA A 336 -7.03 -1.12 -23.21
CA ALA A 336 -8.24 -1.91 -23.36
C ALA A 336 -8.45 -2.17 -24.85
N PHE A 337 -8.44 -3.43 -25.25
CA PHE A 337 -8.86 -3.86 -26.56
C PHE A 337 -10.38 -3.77 -26.62
N TYR A 338 -10.90 -2.69 -27.22
CA TYR A 338 -12.33 -2.42 -27.32
C TYR A 338 -12.88 -2.78 -28.69
N GLY A 339 -14.07 -3.36 -28.69
CA GLY A 339 -14.75 -3.79 -29.89
C GLY A 339 -16.13 -4.32 -29.59
N TRP A 340 -16.74 -4.98 -30.57
CA TRP A 340 -18.04 -5.62 -30.41
C TRP A 340 -18.14 -6.91 -31.22
N LYS A 341 -19.09 -7.76 -30.86
CA LYS A 341 -19.37 -8.98 -31.63
C LYS A 341 -20.08 -8.64 -32.94
N GLU A 342 -19.64 -9.24 -34.04
CA GLU A 342 -20.27 -9.10 -35.35
C GLU A 342 -21.69 -9.72 -35.41
N GLY A 343 -22.46 -9.33 -36.42
CA GLY A 343 -23.79 -9.91 -36.70
C GLY A 343 -24.98 -9.03 -36.31
N ALA A 344 -24.77 -7.86 -35.70
CA ALA A 344 -25.79 -6.83 -35.53
C ALA A 344 -25.16 -5.43 -35.47
N ALA A 345 -26.00 -4.38 -35.53
CA ALA A 345 -25.56 -3.01 -35.34
C ALA A 345 -24.96 -2.82 -33.93
N HIS A 346 -23.84 -2.11 -33.86
CA HIS A 346 -23.16 -1.80 -32.60
C HIS A 346 -24.05 -0.96 -31.69
N GLN A 347 -24.07 -1.33 -30.40
CA GLN A 347 -24.82 -0.61 -29.38
C GLN A 347 -23.85 0.12 -28.45
N PHE A 348 -23.86 1.45 -28.55
CA PHE A 348 -23.11 2.35 -27.68
C PHE A 348 -24.09 3.32 -27.02
N PHE A 349 -23.94 3.49 -25.71
CA PHE A 349 -24.76 4.36 -24.88
C PHE A 349 -23.93 5.50 -24.25
N GLY A 350 -22.62 5.50 -24.50
CA GLY A 350 -21.75 6.61 -24.12
C GLY A 350 -21.99 7.86 -24.96
N PRO A 351 -21.36 8.99 -24.59
CA PRO A 351 -21.52 10.24 -25.31
C PRO A 351 -20.94 10.17 -26.72
N ASN A 352 -21.51 10.93 -27.66
CA ASN A 352 -21.13 10.94 -29.08
C ASN A 352 -19.67 11.32 -29.33
N ASN A 353 -19.00 11.92 -28.34
CA ASN A 353 -17.61 12.37 -28.35
C ASN A 353 -16.74 11.64 -27.31
N ALA A 354 -17.14 10.43 -26.87
CA ALA A 354 -16.34 9.63 -25.95
C ALA A 354 -14.92 9.40 -26.49
N THR A 355 -13.91 9.78 -25.71
CA THR A 355 -12.50 9.64 -26.09
C THR A 355 -12.02 8.20 -25.91
N ASP A 356 -11.13 7.76 -26.79
CA ASP A 356 -10.36 6.52 -26.65
C ASP A 356 -9.18 6.66 -25.68
N LEU A 357 -8.85 7.88 -25.25
CA LEU A 357 -7.94 8.17 -24.14
C LEU A 357 -8.75 8.35 -22.85
N TRP A 358 -8.65 7.38 -21.96
CA TRP A 358 -9.30 7.41 -20.65
C TRP A 358 -8.31 7.88 -19.62
N HIS A 359 -8.49 9.14 -19.22
CA HIS A 359 -7.87 9.71 -18.02
C HIS A 359 -8.62 9.22 -16.78
N VAL A 360 -8.75 7.90 -16.66
CA VAL A 360 -9.19 7.31 -15.41
C VAL A 360 -7.97 7.27 -14.55
N LYS A 361 -8.05 8.08 -13.51
CA LYS A 361 -7.08 8.14 -12.46
C LYS A 361 -6.89 6.72 -11.93
N LYS A 362 -5.81 6.01 -12.28
CA LYS A 362 -5.40 4.89 -11.42
C LYS A 362 -5.32 5.52 -10.05
N VAL A 363 -6.15 5.16 -9.05
CA VAL A 363 -6.30 5.87 -7.76
C VAL A 363 -5.02 6.65 -7.46
N ASN A 364 -5.06 7.96 -7.72
CA ASN A 364 -3.85 8.69 -8.13
C ASN A 364 -2.81 8.70 -7.05
N PRO A 365 -1.56 8.39 -7.40
CA PRO A 365 -0.37 8.72 -6.63
C PRO A 365 -0.18 10.20 -6.22
N GLN A 366 -1.07 11.14 -6.60
CA GLN A 366 -1.03 12.57 -6.26
C GLN A 366 -2.21 13.07 -5.40
N ASN A 367 -3.35 12.36 -5.35
CA ASN A 367 -4.33 12.53 -4.25
C ASN A 367 -4.22 11.42 -3.21
N MET A 368 -3.48 10.36 -3.49
CA MET A 368 -2.55 9.84 -2.52
C MET A 368 -1.40 10.84 -2.51
N VAL A 369 -1.10 11.49 -1.42
CA VAL A 369 0.33 11.52 -1.16
C VAL A 369 0.67 10.07 -0.90
N HIS A 370 1.46 9.46 -1.79
CA HIS A 370 1.78 8.03 -1.80
C HIS A 370 1.74 7.47 -0.39
N LEU A 371 1.08 6.33 -0.11
CA LEU A 371 1.17 5.68 1.21
C LEU A 371 2.63 5.29 1.44
N CYS A 372 3.46 6.26 1.80
CA CYS A 372 4.88 6.13 1.77
C CYS A 372 5.47 6.78 2.99
N LEU A 373 6.56 6.18 3.38
CA LEU A 373 7.32 6.59 4.52
C LEU A 373 8.60 7.26 4.04
N HIS A 374 9.09 8.19 4.85
CA HIS A 374 10.41 8.76 4.66
C HIS A 374 11.46 7.63 4.53
N PRO A 375 12.55 7.81 3.76
CA PRO A 375 13.59 6.79 3.57
C PRO A 375 14.12 6.18 4.88
N ASP A 376 14.23 7.01 5.91
CA ASP A 376 14.71 6.64 7.25
C ASP A 376 13.62 6.10 8.18
N ALA A 377 12.36 6.04 7.74
CA ALA A 377 11.29 5.46 8.53
C ALA A 377 11.61 4.00 8.83
N LEU A 378 11.53 3.66 10.11
CA LEU A 378 11.92 2.36 10.60
C LEU A 378 10.76 1.37 10.48
N VAL A 379 11.01 0.27 9.79
CA VAL A 379 10.09 -0.87 9.65
C VAL A 379 10.64 -2.03 10.47
N LEU A 380 9.76 -2.71 11.19
CA LEU A 380 10.13 -3.87 12.01
C LEU A 380 10.35 -5.09 11.11
N THR A 381 11.61 -5.51 11.00
CA THR A 381 12.01 -6.72 10.27
C THR A 381 12.41 -7.84 11.24
N GLU A 382 12.62 -9.05 10.70
CA GLU A 382 13.25 -10.16 11.42
C GLU A 382 14.65 -9.86 11.96
N ALA A 383 15.34 -8.86 11.40
CA ALA A 383 16.64 -8.37 11.87
C ALA A 383 16.50 -7.11 12.74
N GLY A 384 15.30 -6.81 13.22
CA GLY A 384 14.98 -5.60 13.99
C GLY A 384 14.57 -4.44 13.12
N PHE A 385 14.59 -3.22 13.67
CA PHE A 385 14.20 -2.04 12.91
C PHE A 385 15.23 -1.71 11.82
N ARG A 386 14.73 -1.51 10.60
CA ARG A 386 15.52 -1.11 9.43
C ARG A 386 14.85 0.06 8.74
N ALA A 387 15.66 0.96 8.22
CA ALA A 387 15.16 2.04 7.37
C ALA A 387 14.47 1.42 6.16
N ILE A 388 13.26 1.86 5.82
CA ILE A 388 12.48 1.30 4.73
C ILE A 388 13.26 1.32 3.40
N ARG A 389 14.15 2.31 3.19
CA ARG A 389 15.01 2.38 2.00
C ARG A 389 16.03 1.24 1.87
N SER A 390 16.35 0.59 2.97
CA SER A 390 17.33 -0.51 3.01
C SER A 390 16.69 -1.87 2.76
N LEU A 391 15.36 -1.94 2.76
CA LEU A 391 14.62 -3.18 2.57
C LEU A 391 14.64 -3.62 1.12
N GLN A 392 14.68 -4.93 0.93
CA GLN A 392 14.72 -5.58 -0.35
C GLN A 392 13.60 -6.62 -0.46
N ILE A 393 13.24 -6.96 -1.68
CA ILE A 393 12.30 -8.05 -1.95
C ILE A 393 12.85 -9.33 -1.31
N GLY A 394 12.01 -9.99 -0.51
CA GLY A 394 12.36 -11.20 0.22
C GLY A 394 12.75 -10.98 1.68
N ASP A 395 13.06 -9.76 2.10
CA ASP A 395 13.16 -9.41 3.52
C ASP A 395 11.84 -9.71 4.21
N ARG A 396 11.86 -10.03 5.50
CA ARG A 396 10.64 -10.33 6.26
C ARG A 396 10.30 -9.21 7.23
N VAL A 397 9.09 -8.70 7.14
CA VAL A 397 8.54 -7.59 7.95
C VAL A 397 7.38 -8.06 8.80
N PHE A 398 7.21 -7.46 9.96
CA PHE A 398 6.16 -7.81 10.90
C PHE A 398 4.81 -7.21 10.44
N ALA A 399 3.78 -8.02 10.29
CA ALA A 399 2.49 -7.62 9.71
C ALA A 399 1.35 -7.59 10.75
N GLY A 400 0.14 -7.23 10.30
CA GLY A 400 -1.05 -7.04 11.14
C GLY A 400 -1.57 -8.29 11.85
N ASP A 401 -1.09 -9.46 11.46
CA ASP A 401 -1.40 -10.76 12.06
C ASP A 401 -0.48 -11.17 13.22
N GLY A 402 0.53 -10.35 13.52
CA GLY A 402 1.48 -10.68 14.56
C GLY A 402 2.54 -11.69 14.12
N ALA A 403 2.73 -11.89 12.81
CA ALA A 403 3.79 -12.71 12.26
C ALA A 403 4.68 -11.93 11.26
N PHE A 404 5.80 -12.55 10.90
CA PHE A 404 6.73 -11.99 9.91
C PHE A 404 6.39 -12.51 8.51
N HIS A 405 6.25 -11.62 7.54
CA HIS A 405 5.87 -11.94 6.16
C HIS A 405 6.86 -11.36 5.17
N ARG A 406 7.01 -11.98 4.00
CA ARG A 406 8.00 -11.53 3.02
C ARG A 406 7.52 -10.24 2.36
N VAL A 407 8.44 -9.31 2.19
CA VAL A 407 8.29 -8.16 1.31
C VAL A 407 8.27 -8.68 -0.13
N GLU A 408 7.17 -8.42 -0.81
CA GLU A 408 6.96 -8.81 -2.20
C GLU A 408 7.44 -7.74 -3.16
N HIS A 409 7.21 -6.49 -2.81
CA HIS A 409 7.57 -5.34 -3.60
C HIS A 409 8.05 -4.20 -2.70
N VAL A 410 9.06 -3.47 -3.17
CA VAL A 410 9.53 -2.22 -2.55
C VAL A 410 9.30 -1.13 -3.58
N SER A 411 8.40 -0.21 -3.31
CA SER A 411 8.15 0.92 -4.19
C SER A 411 8.85 2.17 -3.68
N VAL A 412 9.34 2.98 -4.63
CA VAL A 412 10.01 4.26 -4.36
C VAL A 412 9.37 5.30 -5.25
N HIS A 413 9.04 6.45 -4.68
CA HIS A 413 8.34 7.52 -5.37
C HIS A 413 8.94 8.87 -5.02
N SER A 414 9.10 9.76 -5.99
CA SER A 414 9.53 11.13 -5.68
C SER A 414 8.38 11.93 -5.07
N TYR A 415 8.60 12.45 -3.86
CA TYR A 415 7.59 13.17 -3.08
C TYR A 415 7.40 14.60 -3.58
N THR A 416 6.18 14.92 -3.99
CA THR A 416 5.82 16.22 -4.59
C THR A 416 5.12 17.18 -3.63
N SER A 417 4.62 16.70 -2.49
CA SER A 417 3.97 17.53 -1.47
C SER A 417 4.99 18.29 -0.62
N GLU A 418 4.62 19.42 -0.04
CA GLU A 418 5.56 20.27 0.71
C GLU A 418 5.99 19.66 2.06
N HIS A 419 5.12 18.88 2.70
CA HIS A 419 5.32 18.38 4.06
C HIS A 419 5.06 16.88 4.19
N LEU A 420 5.88 16.18 4.98
CA LEU A 420 5.55 14.90 5.60
C LEU A 420 5.00 15.12 7.02
N TYR A 421 4.33 14.13 7.58
CA TYR A 421 3.80 14.13 8.93
C TYR A 421 4.66 13.24 9.82
N ARG A 422 5.39 13.86 10.76
CA ARG A 422 6.15 13.13 11.77
C ARG A 422 5.23 12.77 12.92
N ILE A 423 5.02 11.48 13.13
CA ILE A 423 4.23 10.94 14.24
C ILE A 423 5.20 10.42 15.30
N VAL A 424 4.97 10.81 16.56
CA VAL A 424 5.75 10.35 17.72
C VAL A 424 4.81 9.75 18.77
N ALA A 425 4.96 8.46 19.03
CA ALA A 425 4.17 7.74 20.02
C ALA A 425 4.94 7.57 21.36
N LYS A 426 4.20 7.34 22.46
CA LYS A 426 4.79 7.03 23.77
C LYS A 426 5.58 5.73 23.71
N GLY A 427 6.72 5.74 24.40
CA GLY A 427 7.50 4.53 24.68
C GLY A 427 8.69 4.30 23.77
N GLY A 428 9.19 5.36 23.15
CA GLY A 428 10.55 5.44 22.62
C GLY A 428 10.84 6.85 22.12
N ASN A 429 11.99 7.03 21.49
CA ASN A 429 12.34 8.26 20.74
C ASN A 429 12.40 8.06 19.22
N ALA A 430 11.96 6.91 18.72
CA ALA A 430 11.76 6.67 17.29
C ALA A 430 10.42 7.28 16.85
N ASP A 431 10.42 7.86 15.66
CA ASP A 431 9.26 8.42 14.99
C ASP A 431 9.00 7.69 13.69
N THR A 432 7.94 8.09 13.02
CA THR A 432 7.68 7.70 11.63
C THR A 432 7.23 8.95 10.91
N LEU A 433 7.99 9.33 9.88
CA LEU A 433 7.59 10.37 8.94
C LEU A 433 6.87 9.68 7.80
N ALA A 434 5.62 10.06 7.59
CA ALA A 434 4.77 9.51 6.56
C ALA A 434 4.16 10.64 5.72
N SER A 435 3.72 10.30 4.52
CA SER A 435 2.80 11.14 3.75
C SER A 435 1.53 11.46 4.52
N ASP A 436 0.83 12.54 4.17
CA ASP A 436 -0.46 12.89 4.82
C ASP A 436 -1.44 11.72 4.82
N ASN A 437 -1.58 11.02 3.70
CA ASN A 437 -2.60 10.00 3.51
C ASN A 437 -2.17 8.61 4.00
N HIS A 438 -0.95 8.45 4.53
CA HIS A 438 -0.49 7.16 5.03
C HIS A 438 -1.37 6.66 6.18
N PRO A 439 -2.12 5.54 6.03
CA PRO A 439 -3.00 5.08 7.08
C PRO A 439 -2.20 4.36 8.16
N PHE A 440 -2.57 4.61 9.40
CA PHE A 440 -2.15 3.83 10.55
C PHE A 440 -3.37 3.28 11.27
N LEU A 441 -3.26 2.05 11.78
CA LEU A 441 -4.30 1.50 12.64
C LEU A 441 -4.26 2.24 13.98
N VAL A 442 -5.34 2.94 14.29
CA VAL A 442 -5.44 3.85 15.43
C VAL A 442 -6.70 3.58 16.23
N TRP A 443 -6.55 3.59 17.54
CA TRP A 443 -7.66 3.64 18.48
C TRP A 443 -7.83 5.07 19.01
N ARG A 444 -9.02 5.63 18.79
CA ARG A 444 -9.39 6.99 19.22
C ARG A 444 -10.25 6.95 20.48
N PRO A 445 -9.72 7.38 21.64
CA PRO A 445 -10.46 7.29 22.90
C PRO A 445 -11.62 8.29 22.96
N ALA A 446 -12.82 7.80 23.23
CA ALA A 446 -13.95 8.61 23.66
C ALA A 446 -13.77 9.01 25.14
N LYS A 447 -13.98 10.30 25.45
CA LYS A 447 -13.77 10.84 26.81
C LYS A 447 -14.98 11.60 27.32
N ARG A 448 -15.23 11.48 28.64
CA ARG A 448 -16.13 12.37 29.40
C ARG A 448 -15.29 13.07 30.47
N GLY A 449 -14.94 14.34 30.23
CA GLY A 449 -13.92 15.03 31.02
C GLY A 449 -12.53 14.40 30.83
N GLN A 450 -11.84 14.09 31.92
CA GLN A 450 -10.52 13.42 31.86
C GLN A 450 -10.59 11.89 31.77
N ARG A 451 -11.79 11.31 31.94
CA ARG A 451 -11.97 9.86 31.97
C ARG A 451 -12.26 9.33 30.56
N ILE A 452 -11.53 8.27 30.18
CA ILE A 452 -11.81 7.48 28.98
C ILE A 452 -13.04 6.61 29.26
N ILE A 453 -14.02 6.65 28.36
CA ILE A 453 -15.29 5.91 28.47
C ILE A 453 -15.47 4.85 27.38
N GLY A 454 -14.59 4.83 26.38
CA GLY A 454 -14.62 3.93 25.22
C GLY A 454 -13.68 4.45 24.14
N GLY A 455 -13.87 4.01 22.90
CA GLY A 455 -13.18 4.54 21.74
C GLY A 455 -13.29 3.63 20.53
N ASP A 456 -13.06 4.19 19.35
CA ASP A 456 -13.24 3.50 18.06
C ASP A 456 -11.88 3.15 17.45
N VAL A 457 -11.81 1.99 16.81
CA VAL A 457 -10.64 1.57 16.03
C VAL A 457 -10.91 1.85 14.56
N GLY A 458 -9.90 2.35 13.85
CA GLY A 458 -9.97 2.51 12.40
C GLY A 458 -8.60 2.81 11.79
N TRP A 459 -8.53 2.67 10.47
CA TRP A 459 -7.41 3.18 9.69
C TRP A 459 -7.53 4.70 9.58
N VAL A 460 -6.54 5.42 10.12
CA VAL A 460 -6.53 6.89 10.18
C VAL A 460 -5.32 7.39 9.41
N ARG A 461 -5.54 8.34 8.50
CA ARG A 461 -4.48 9.02 7.73
C ARG A 461 -3.53 9.78 8.65
N ALA A 462 -2.25 9.86 8.30
CA ALA A 462 -1.23 10.53 9.10
C ALA A 462 -1.54 12.00 9.41
N ASP A 463 -2.19 12.72 8.49
CA ASP A 463 -2.63 14.11 8.68
C ASP A 463 -3.84 14.27 9.62
N GLU A 464 -4.62 13.21 9.80
CA GLU A 464 -5.79 13.17 10.67
C GLU A 464 -5.50 12.62 12.07
N ILE A 465 -4.30 12.06 12.30
CA ILE A 465 -3.87 11.56 13.61
C ILE A 465 -3.72 12.74 14.58
N ARG A 466 -4.29 12.60 15.78
CA ARG A 466 -4.31 13.64 16.80
C ARG A 466 -3.46 13.27 18.01
N VAL A 467 -2.89 14.28 18.66
CA VAL A 467 -2.25 14.07 19.97
C VAL A 467 -3.28 13.53 20.96
N GLY A 468 -3.03 12.34 21.49
CA GLY A 468 -3.96 11.64 22.36
C GLY A 468 -4.66 10.44 21.76
N ASP A 469 -4.61 10.27 20.43
CA ASP A 469 -4.90 9.01 19.76
C ASP A 469 -3.88 7.93 20.19
N TYR A 470 -4.18 6.66 19.95
CA TYR A 470 -3.29 5.54 20.25
C TYR A 470 -3.01 4.75 19.00
N THR A 471 -1.74 4.66 18.61
CA THR A 471 -1.33 3.76 17.53
C THR A 471 -1.34 2.32 18.04
N MET A 472 -1.69 1.40 17.14
CA MET A 472 -1.84 -0.02 17.44
C MET A 472 -0.70 -0.81 16.82
N THR A 473 -0.11 -1.71 17.61
CA THR A 473 0.89 -2.68 17.14
C THR A 473 0.44 -4.08 17.55
N PRO A 474 0.30 -5.04 16.63
CA PRO A 474 -0.10 -6.40 16.99
C PRO A 474 0.93 -7.03 17.93
N LEU A 475 0.47 -7.89 18.84
CA LEU A 475 1.38 -8.77 19.59
C LEU A 475 1.82 -9.95 18.73
N LEU A 476 2.88 -10.64 19.17
CA LEU A 476 3.31 -11.88 18.52
C LEU A 476 2.16 -12.90 18.56
N ALA A 477 1.87 -13.49 17.40
CA ALA A 477 0.94 -14.61 17.31
C ALA A 477 1.47 -15.78 18.16
N GLU A 478 0.57 -16.43 18.90
CA GLU A 478 0.92 -17.66 19.61
C GLU A 478 0.99 -18.82 18.60
N SER A 479 1.98 -19.69 18.78
CA SER A 479 2.16 -20.91 17.98
C SER A 479 2.16 -22.10 18.92
N ASP A 480 1.37 -23.12 18.61
CA ASP A 480 1.37 -24.40 19.34
C ASP A 480 2.59 -25.27 18.99
N ALA A 481 3.31 -24.93 17.91
CA ALA A 481 4.52 -25.61 17.51
C ALA A 481 5.74 -25.01 18.23
N ASP A 482 6.40 -25.83 19.06
CA ASP A 482 7.70 -25.52 19.65
C ASP A 482 8.82 -25.89 18.67
N PRO A 483 9.58 -24.93 18.12
CA PRO A 483 10.65 -25.23 17.17
C PRO A 483 11.87 -25.92 17.79
N PHE A 484 11.99 -25.91 19.13
CA PHE A 484 13.11 -26.51 19.85
C PHE A 484 12.60 -27.29 21.10
N PRO A 485 11.79 -28.34 20.90
CA PRO A 485 11.18 -29.09 22.00
C PRO A 485 12.21 -29.79 22.90
N GLU A 486 13.42 -30.02 22.40
CA GLU A 486 14.53 -30.62 23.12
C GLU A 486 15.20 -29.68 24.15
N LEU A 487 14.90 -28.38 24.09
CA LEU A 487 15.50 -27.36 24.97
C LEU A 487 14.50 -26.86 25.99
N ASP A 488 14.88 -26.89 27.26
CA ASP A 488 14.01 -26.46 28.36
C ASP A 488 14.12 -24.94 28.64
N GLU A 489 13.35 -24.44 29.60
CA GLU A 489 13.42 -23.04 30.02
C GLU A 489 14.80 -22.65 30.57
N GLU A 490 15.59 -23.57 31.13
CA GLU A 490 16.93 -23.27 31.63
C GLU A 490 17.90 -23.01 30.47
N ASP A 491 17.83 -23.79 29.39
CA ASP A 491 18.57 -23.55 28.15
C ASP A 491 18.32 -22.15 27.60
N TRP A 492 17.04 -21.76 27.55
CA TRP A 492 16.64 -20.44 27.06
C TRP A 492 16.97 -19.30 28.02
N PHE A 493 16.97 -19.56 29.33
CA PHE A 493 17.49 -18.61 30.31
C PHE A 493 19.00 -18.37 30.11
N LEU A 494 19.80 -19.43 29.96
CA LEU A 494 21.24 -19.32 29.73
C LEU A 494 21.55 -18.65 28.39
N PHE A 495 20.73 -18.88 27.36
CA PHE A 495 20.80 -18.12 26.11
C PHE A 495 20.48 -16.63 26.31
N GLY A 496 19.46 -16.30 27.09
CA GLY A 496 19.17 -14.91 27.49
C GLY A 496 20.34 -14.26 28.24
N LEU A 497 20.95 -14.99 29.17
CA LEU A 497 22.15 -14.55 29.89
C LEU A 497 23.34 -14.37 28.94
N TYR A 498 23.47 -15.22 27.92
CA TYR A 498 24.47 -15.06 26.87
C TYR A 498 24.27 -13.74 26.11
N LEU A 499 23.03 -13.38 25.79
CA LEU A 499 22.72 -12.11 25.14
C LEU A 499 23.09 -10.88 25.99
N ALA A 500 23.06 -11.01 27.32
CA ALA A 500 23.52 -9.96 28.22
C ALA A 500 25.05 -10.02 28.41
N GLN A 501 25.51 -10.99 29.21
CA GLN A 501 26.87 -11.08 29.76
C GLN A 501 27.77 -12.10 29.03
N GLY A 502 27.27 -12.74 27.97
CA GLY A 502 28.00 -13.79 27.26
C GLY A 502 28.82 -13.31 26.05
N HIS A 503 29.83 -14.11 25.71
CA HIS A 503 30.60 -14.05 24.48
C HIS A 503 31.00 -15.47 24.03
N LEU A 504 31.35 -15.63 22.75
CA LEU A 504 31.84 -16.92 22.22
C LEU A 504 33.36 -16.92 22.17
N GLN A 505 33.98 -17.82 22.91
CA GLN A 505 35.42 -17.94 23.03
C GLN A 505 35.92 -19.21 22.32
N ARG A 506 37.09 -19.13 21.67
CA ARG A 506 37.76 -20.30 21.08
C ARG A 506 38.64 -20.95 22.14
N ALA A 507 38.59 -22.27 22.27
CA ALA A 507 39.59 -23.00 23.06
C ALA A 507 40.74 -23.44 22.15
N GLY A 508 41.95 -22.92 22.40
CA GLY A 508 43.15 -23.29 21.65
C GLY A 508 43.15 -22.86 20.17
N HIS A 509 43.72 -23.69 19.30
CA HIS A 509 43.88 -23.41 17.85
C HIS A 509 42.75 -23.97 16.97
N GLY A 510 41.68 -24.54 17.56
CA GLY A 510 40.56 -25.12 16.84
C GLY A 510 39.50 -24.10 16.37
N ASP A 511 38.64 -24.50 15.43
CA ASP A 511 37.53 -23.67 14.93
C ASP A 511 36.29 -23.64 15.85
N ARG A 512 36.23 -24.56 16.83
CA ARG A 512 35.11 -24.67 17.76
C ARG A 512 35.06 -23.50 18.75
N ARG A 513 33.85 -23.03 19.03
CA ARG A 513 33.56 -21.90 19.91
C ARG A 513 32.66 -22.35 21.06
N TYR A 514 32.88 -21.76 22.21
CA TYR A 514 32.21 -22.13 23.46
C TYR A 514 31.56 -20.89 24.08
N PRO A 515 30.35 -21.01 24.66
CA PRO A 515 29.77 -19.96 25.48
C PRO A 515 30.67 -19.65 26.67
N ALA A 516 30.93 -18.37 26.90
CA ALA A 516 31.64 -17.85 28.06
C ALA A 516 30.87 -16.67 28.64
N PHE A 517 30.75 -16.61 29.96
CA PHE A 517 29.93 -15.61 30.66
C PHE A 517 30.80 -14.77 31.59
N SER A 518 30.79 -13.45 31.37
CA SER A 518 31.51 -12.50 32.21
C SER A 518 30.60 -11.99 33.33
N LEU A 519 30.84 -12.43 34.56
CA LEU A 519 29.96 -12.17 35.70
C LEU A 519 30.69 -11.47 36.84
N HIS A 520 29.98 -10.65 37.61
CA HIS A 520 30.51 -10.13 38.87
C HIS A 520 30.55 -11.24 39.93
N LYS A 521 31.59 -11.29 40.78
CA LYS A 521 31.77 -12.36 41.80
C LYS A 521 30.65 -12.51 42.83
N ARG A 522 29.76 -11.51 42.93
CA ARG A 522 28.57 -11.54 43.80
C ARG A 522 27.40 -12.33 43.19
N ARG A 523 27.47 -12.66 41.90
CA ARG A 523 26.41 -13.37 41.17
C ARG A 523 26.61 -14.89 41.21
N GLN A 524 26.82 -15.42 42.43
CA GLN A 524 26.96 -16.87 42.65
C GLN A 524 25.72 -17.62 42.19
N ASP A 525 24.54 -17.00 42.31
CA ASP A 525 23.26 -17.49 41.79
C ASP A 525 23.33 -17.85 40.29
N LEU A 526 24.01 -17.04 39.47
CA LEU A 526 24.14 -17.31 38.04
C LEU A 526 25.23 -18.33 37.73
N MET A 527 26.31 -18.33 38.51
CA MET A 527 27.41 -19.30 38.35
C MET A 527 26.92 -20.72 38.64
N GLU A 528 26.15 -20.90 39.72
CA GLU A 528 25.56 -22.19 40.08
C GLU A 528 24.64 -22.73 38.99
N ARG A 529 23.85 -21.86 38.33
CA ARG A 529 23.03 -22.26 37.18
C ARG A 529 23.85 -22.69 35.97
N ILE A 530 24.91 -21.95 35.64
CA ILE A 530 25.85 -22.33 34.57
C ILE A 530 26.50 -23.69 34.88
N TRP A 531 26.99 -23.90 36.12
CA TRP A 531 27.62 -25.16 36.53
C TRP A 531 26.65 -26.33 36.63
N ALA A 532 25.37 -26.07 36.95
CA ALA A 532 24.34 -27.10 36.93
C ALA A 532 24.12 -27.62 35.50
N LYS A 533 24.16 -26.75 34.50
CA LYS A 533 24.05 -27.13 33.08
C LYS A 533 25.34 -27.74 32.53
N TRP A 534 26.49 -27.15 32.87
CA TRP A 534 27.81 -27.60 32.41
C TRP A 534 28.73 -27.89 33.60
N PRO A 535 28.65 -29.10 34.20
CA PRO A 535 29.47 -29.46 35.35
C PRO A 535 30.97 -29.38 35.09
N GLN A 536 31.42 -29.65 33.86
CA GLN A 536 32.85 -29.54 33.50
C GLN A 536 33.35 -28.10 33.60
N ALA A 537 32.49 -27.10 33.42
CA ALA A 537 32.84 -25.70 33.62
C ALA A 537 33.27 -25.43 35.06
N ARG A 538 32.79 -26.21 36.04
CA ARG A 538 33.20 -26.12 37.45
C ARG A 538 34.57 -26.75 37.70
N GLU A 539 34.93 -27.77 36.95
CA GLU A 539 36.20 -28.51 37.13
C GLU A 539 37.39 -27.71 36.59
N TYR A 540 37.21 -27.00 35.48
CA TYR A 540 38.24 -26.12 34.88
C TYR A 540 38.34 -24.75 35.54
N ASP A 541 37.41 -24.46 36.45
CA ASP A 541 37.32 -23.20 37.17
C ASP A 541 38.02 -23.32 38.53
N HIS A 542 39.36 -23.23 38.50
CA HIS A 542 40.22 -23.42 39.67
C HIS A 542 40.28 -22.21 40.64
N ASN A 543 39.51 -21.16 40.38
CA ASN A 543 39.63 -19.90 41.13
C ASN A 543 38.66 -19.84 42.32
N ASP A 544 39.19 -19.60 43.53
CA ASP A 544 38.36 -19.21 44.66
C ASP A 544 37.94 -17.73 44.52
N TYR A 545 36.80 -17.52 43.87
CA TYR A 545 36.26 -16.19 43.55
C TYR A 545 35.95 -15.30 44.75
N ARG A 546 36.06 -15.82 45.97
CA ARG A 546 35.96 -15.02 47.20
C ARG A 546 37.27 -14.29 47.52
N LEU A 547 38.41 -14.78 47.02
CA LEU A 547 39.76 -14.38 47.46
C LEU A 547 40.58 -13.61 46.39
N GLU A 548 40.13 -13.53 45.14
CA GLU A 548 40.88 -12.80 44.10
C GLU A 548 40.77 -11.26 44.16
N PRO A 549 41.80 -10.51 43.73
CA PRO A 549 41.82 -9.04 43.74
C PRO A 549 40.83 -8.39 42.76
N THR A 550 40.36 -9.13 41.75
CA THR A 550 39.47 -8.64 40.70
C THR A 550 37.99 -8.78 41.11
N SER A 551 37.13 -7.94 40.53
CA SER A 551 35.69 -7.91 40.83
C SER A 551 34.83 -8.79 39.91
N GLY A 552 35.39 -9.24 38.77
CA GLY A 552 34.70 -10.05 37.76
C GLY A 552 35.38 -11.39 37.51
N THR A 553 34.59 -12.37 37.06
CA THR A 553 35.01 -13.71 36.64
C THR A 553 34.46 -14.02 35.24
N VAL A 554 35.11 -14.95 34.53
CA VAL A 554 34.63 -15.52 33.28
C VAL A 554 34.44 -17.03 33.46
N VAL A 555 33.19 -17.50 33.31
CA VAL A 555 32.87 -18.94 33.36
C VAL A 555 32.70 -19.46 31.93
N MET A 556 33.50 -20.45 31.54
CA MET A 556 33.42 -21.08 30.21
C MET A 556 32.61 -22.37 30.27
N ALA A 557 31.60 -22.50 29.41
CA ALA A 557 30.70 -23.66 29.37
C ALA A 557 31.33 -24.92 28.75
N PHE A 558 32.37 -24.77 27.92
CA PHE A 558 33.03 -25.87 27.17
C PHE A 558 32.10 -26.75 26.31
N ASP A 559 30.90 -26.27 25.99
CA ASP A 559 29.95 -26.92 25.09
C ASP A 559 29.98 -26.28 23.70
N GLY A 560 30.50 -27.03 22.71
CA GLY A 560 30.64 -26.55 21.34
C GLY A 560 29.31 -26.48 20.59
N GLU A 561 28.36 -27.37 20.90
CA GLU A 561 27.05 -27.39 20.25
C GLU A 561 26.21 -26.21 20.74
N ALA A 562 26.23 -25.94 22.05
CA ALA A 562 25.64 -24.72 22.60
C ALA A 562 26.29 -23.46 22.01
N GLY A 563 27.60 -23.47 21.76
CA GLY A 563 28.31 -22.38 21.09
C GLY A 563 27.81 -22.11 19.68
N GLU A 564 27.69 -23.14 18.83
CA GLU A 564 27.15 -23.04 17.48
C GLU A 564 25.69 -22.55 17.49
N ARG A 565 24.88 -23.08 18.41
CA ARG A 565 23.48 -22.70 18.58
C ARG A 565 23.32 -21.24 19.03
N PHE A 566 24.11 -20.80 20.01
CA PHE A 566 24.10 -19.42 20.50
C PHE A 566 24.57 -18.44 19.42
N GLU A 567 25.53 -18.83 18.57
CA GLU A 567 25.95 -18.03 17.42
C GLU A 567 24.81 -17.87 16.39
N ALA A 568 24.13 -18.98 16.06
CA ALA A 568 23.05 -18.99 15.07
C ALA A 568 21.85 -18.15 15.54
N LEU A 569 21.41 -18.36 16.79
CA LEU A 569 20.23 -17.72 17.36
C LEU A 569 20.52 -16.30 17.86
N GLY A 570 21.69 -16.10 18.48
CA GLY A 570 22.03 -14.92 19.26
C GLY A 570 23.00 -13.97 18.58
N GLY A 571 23.67 -14.40 17.51
CA GLY A 571 24.75 -13.65 16.88
C GLY A 571 26.00 -13.57 17.76
N ARG A 572 26.93 -12.68 17.39
CA ARG A 572 28.24 -12.52 18.03
C ARG A 572 28.64 -11.06 18.12
N LEU A 573 29.56 -10.78 19.05
CA LEU A 573 30.01 -9.43 19.41
C LEU A 573 28.86 -8.59 19.95
N ALA A 574 29.12 -7.66 20.85
CA ALA A 574 28.06 -6.90 21.52
C ALA A 574 27.08 -6.21 20.53
N GLN A 575 27.59 -5.68 19.41
CA GLN A 575 26.80 -5.02 18.37
C GLN A 575 26.07 -5.98 17.42
N GLY A 576 26.54 -7.22 17.29
CA GLY A 576 25.94 -8.22 16.41
C GLY A 576 25.01 -9.19 17.14
N LYS A 577 24.80 -8.98 18.45
CA LYS A 577 23.80 -9.74 19.22
C LYS A 577 22.40 -9.46 18.68
N ARG A 578 21.55 -10.48 18.60
CA ARG A 578 20.16 -10.40 18.10
C ARG A 578 19.34 -11.56 18.67
N LEU A 579 18.05 -11.60 18.36
CA LEU A 579 17.24 -12.83 18.45
C LEU A 579 16.92 -13.27 17.03
N ALA A 580 17.15 -14.54 16.72
CA ALA A 580 16.70 -15.11 15.46
C ALA A 580 15.16 -15.23 15.42
N PRO A 581 14.55 -15.23 14.23
CA PRO A 581 13.09 -15.31 14.09
C PRO A 581 12.45 -16.48 14.82
N ALA A 582 13.12 -17.64 14.85
CA ALA A 582 12.66 -18.84 15.54
C ALA A 582 12.46 -18.62 17.06
N CYS A 583 13.16 -17.65 17.68
CA CYS A 583 12.96 -17.31 19.09
C CYS A 583 11.59 -16.69 19.38
N PHE A 584 10.93 -16.09 18.38
CA PHE A 584 9.61 -15.49 18.54
C PHE A 584 8.48 -16.51 18.41
N ALA A 585 8.73 -17.61 17.69
CA ALA A 585 7.82 -18.75 17.56
C ALA A 585 7.86 -19.70 18.77
N LEU A 586 8.78 -19.48 19.72
CA LEU A 586 8.86 -20.28 20.95
C LEU A 586 7.60 -20.15 21.80
N PRO A 587 7.19 -21.21 22.53
CA PRO A 587 6.18 -21.11 23.57
C PRO A 587 6.46 -19.99 24.56
N ARG A 588 5.39 -19.40 25.10
CA ARG A 588 5.47 -18.25 26.00
C ARG A 588 6.42 -18.47 27.19
N SER A 589 6.47 -19.67 27.78
CA SER A 589 7.37 -19.98 28.91
C SER A 589 8.85 -19.82 28.54
N LYS A 590 9.25 -20.28 27.36
CA LYS A 590 10.62 -20.15 26.85
C LYS A 590 10.96 -18.70 26.48
N ARG A 591 10.01 -17.95 25.90
CA ARG A 591 10.17 -16.49 25.67
C ARG A 591 10.38 -15.73 26.99
N VAL A 592 9.65 -16.10 28.04
CA VAL A 592 9.85 -15.55 29.41
C VAL A 592 11.27 -15.87 29.90
N ALA A 593 11.73 -17.10 29.72
CA ALA A 593 13.06 -17.51 30.16
C ALA A 593 14.19 -16.70 29.49
N ILE A 594 14.11 -16.46 28.18
CA ILE A 594 15.06 -15.59 27.45
C ILE A 594 15.11 -14.20 28.09
N LEU A 595 13.94 -13.57 28.31
CA LEU A 595 13.88 -12.23 28.89
C LEU A 595 14.43 -12.20 30.32
N GLN A 596 14.11 -13.20 31.13
CA GLN A 596 14.64 -13.34 32.50
C GLN A 596 16.15 -13.51 32.51
N GLY A 597 16.71 -14.32 31.60
CA GLY A 597 18.15 -14.49 31.44
C GLY A 597 18.84 -13.17 31.13
N TRP A 598 18.29 -12.42 30.17
CA TRP A 598 18.84 -11.12 29.79
C TRP A 598 18.74 -10.09 30.92
N LEU A 599 17.57 -9.98 31.57
CA LEU A 599 17.36 -9.10 32.72
C LEU A 599 18.22 -9.48 33.93
N SER A 600 18.52 -10.75 34.11
CA SER A 600 19.43 -11.20 35.17
C SER A 600 20.87 -10.79 34.90
N GLY A 601 21.27 -10.63 33.63
CA GLY A 601 22.61 -10.19 33.26
C GLY A 601 22.76 -8.67 33.24
N ASP A 602 22.00 -7.99 32.39
CA ASP A 602 22.12 -6.55 32.10
C ASP A 602 20.98 -5.70 32.69
N GLY A 603 19.96 -6.35 33.27
CA GLY A 603 18.82 -5.68 33.87
C GLY A 603 19.10 -5.17 35.29
N CYS A 604 18.55 -4.00 35.58
CA CYS A 604 18.51 -3.37 36.88
C CYS A 604 17.06 -2.98 37.19
N MET A 605 16.51 -3.49 38.29
CA MET A 605 15.18 -3.09 38.75
C MET A 605 15.25 -1.69 39.37
N VAL A 606 14.49 -0.73 38.85
CA VAL A 606 14.54 0.69 39.27
C VAL A 606 13.22 1.15 39.87
N GLN A 607 13.29 2.10 40.81
CA GLN A 607 12.20 2.84 41.47
C GLN A 607 10.99 2.01 41.95
N ASP A 608 10.82 1.88 43.27
CA ASP A 608 9.67 1.21 43.92
C ASP A 608 9.35 -0.18 43.34
N ARG A 609 10.33 -0.83 42.67
CA ARG A 609 10.19 -2.10 41.93
C ARG A 609 9.13 -2.05 40.83
N THR A 610 9.00 -0.93 40.11
CA THR A 610 7.93 -0.74 39.11
C THR A 610 8.31 -1.12 37.69
N TYR A 611 9.60 -1.10 37.35
CA TYR A 611 10.11 -1.51 36.02
C TYR A 611 11.56 -1.98 36.08
N TRP A 612 11.93 -2.79 35.09
CA TRP A 612 13.33 -3.12 34.82
C TRP A 612 13.91 -2.14 33.81
N GLN A 613 15.20 -1.81 33.94
CA GLN A 613 15.95 -1.10 32.91
C GLN A 613 17.21 -1.87 32.54
N GLY A 614 17.67 -1.75 31.31
CA GLY A 614 18.96 -2.27 30.86
C GLY A 614 19.45 -1.53 29.65
N SER A 615 20.62 -1.88 29.13
CA SER A 615 21.14 -1.26 27.90
C SER A 615 21.82 -2.26 26.99
N THR A 616 21.83 -1.96 25.70
CA THR A 616 22.57 -2.71 24.68
C THR A 616 23.13 -1.76 23.63
N VAL A 617 24.21 -2.17 22.97
CA VAL A 617 24.76 -1.46 21.80
C VAL A 617 24.28 -2.07 20.48
N SER A 618 23.54 -3.17 20.52
CA SER A 618 22.90 -3.77 19.34
C SER A 618 21.50 -3.19 19.14
N ALA A 619 21.28 -2.54 18.00
CA ALA A 619 19.97 -2.05 17.59
C ALA A 619 18.97 -3.20 17.42
N ASP A 620 19.43 -4.30 16.83
CA ASP A 620 18.63 -5.50 16.55
C ASP A 620 18.16 -6.11 17.86
N LEU A 621 19.07 -6.33 18.81
CA LEU A 621 18.72 -6.87 20.12
C LEU A 621 17.75 -5.97 20.87
N ALA A 622 17.92 -4.64 20.79
CA ALA A 622 17.00 -3.70 21.45
C ALA A 622 15.57 -3.84 20.92
N ALA A 623 15.39 -3.86 19.60
CA ALA A 623 14.08 -4.04 18.96
C ALA A 623 13.46 -5.40 19.30
N HIS A 624 14.27 -6.46 19.21
CA HIS A 624 13.85 -7.83 19.50
C HIS A 624 13.46 -8.04 20.95
N LEU A 625 14.18 -7.44 21.91
CA LEU A 625 13.81 -7.49 23.32
C LEU A 625 12.50 -6.74 23.60
N CYS A 626 12.22 -5.63 22.91
CA CYS A 626 10.93 -4.96 23.00
C CYS A 626 9.79 -5.87 22.54
N LEU A 627 9.93 -6.50 21.36
CA LEU A 627 8.92 -7.41 20.81
C LEU A 627 8.72 -8.64 21.73
N LEU A 628 9.81 -9.26 22.18
CA LEU A 628 9.79 -10.38 23.12
C LEU A 628 9.08 -10.01 24.42
N ALA A 629 9.43 -8.87 25.02
CA ALA A 629 8.87 -8.42 26.28
C ALA A 629 7.36 -8.10 26.18
N GLU A 630 6.93 -7.48 25.08
CA GLU A 630 5.52 -7.24 24.78
C GLU A 630 4.76 -8.57 24.66
N SER A 631 5.34 -9.61 24.04
CA SER A 631 4.69 -10.93 23.96
C SER A 631 4.49 -11.65 25.30
N VAL A 632 5.29 -11.31 26.32
CA VAL A 632 5.24 -12.01 27.62
C VAL A 632 4.62 -11.19 28.75
N GLY A 633 4.06 -10.02 28.45
CA GLY A 633 3.25 -9.24 29.40
C GLY A 633 3.95 -7.99 29.98
N TYR A 634 4.99 -7.49 29.32
CA TYR A 634 5.62 -6.22 29.65
C TYR A 634 5.29 -5.15 28.60
N ARG A 635 5.17 -3.91 29.04
CA ARG A 635 5.26 -2.73 28.19
C ARG A 635 6.74 -2.36 28.06
N ALA A 636 7.30 -2.45 26.86
CA ALA A 636 8.70 -2.18 26.61
C ALA A 636 8.91 -0.83 25.92
N ASN A 637 9.86 -0.03 26.42
CA ASN A 637 10.26 1.22 25.82
C ASN A 637 11.76 1.21 25.50
N VAL A 638 12.14 1.81 24.37
CA VAL A 638 13.55 1.91 23.94
C VAL A 638 13.92 3.35 23.64
N TYR A 639 15.07 3.79 24.16
CA TYR A 639 15.63 5.11 23.92
C TYR A 639 17.06 4.99 23.40
N SER A 640 17.32 5.51 22.20
CA SER A 640 18.69 5.61 21.70
C SER A 640 19.40 6.86 22.24
N TYR A 641 20.67 6.70 22.61
CA TYR A 641 21.58 7.78 23.01
C TYR A 641 22.83 7.74 22.15
N ASP A 642 23.10 8.83 21.45
CA ASP A 642 24.35 9.04 20.73
C ASP A 642 25.35 9.75 21.65
N PRO A 643 26.41 9.06 22.13
CA PRO A 643 27.41 9.71 22.96
C PRO A 643 28.21 10.76 22.16
N PRO A 644 28.66 11.84 22.79
CA PRO A 644 29.56 12.81 22.16
C PRO A 644 30.89 12.13 21.76
N GLU A 645 31.55 12.65 20.72
CA GLU A 645 32.81 12.08 20.20
C GLU A 645 33.91 11.95 21.27
N GLU A 646 33.88 12.81 22.29
CA GLU A 646 34.76 12.77 23.46
C GLU A 646 33.88 12.70 24.72
N LEU A 647 33.95 11.58 25.45
CA LEU A 647 33.20 11.35 26.69
C LEU A 647 33.81 12.08 27.90
N GLY A 648 35.02 12.65 27.73
CA GLY A 648 35.85 13.23 28.77
C GLY A 648 37.19 12.50 28.95
N GLY A 649 38.01 12.96 29.89
CA GLY A 649 39.30 12.37 30.21
C GLY A 649 39.48 12.12 31.71
N ILE A 650 40.21 11.06 32.06
CA ILE A 650 40.72 10.83 33.42
C ILE A 650 42.25 10.88 33.32
N GLY A 651 42.86 11.91 33.90
CA GLY A 651 44.29 12.19 33.73
C GLY A 651 44.65 12.50 32.27
N GLN A 652 45.68 11.84 31.73
CA GLN A 652 46.08 11.98 30.32
C GLN A 652 45.28 11.09 29.34
N ARG A 653 44.39 10.22 29.82
CA ARG A 653 43.60 9.33 28.96
C ARG A 653 42.30 10.00 28.55
N ARG A 654 42.15 10.24 27.24
CA ARG A 654 40.89 10.68 26.62
C ARG A 654 40.04 9.46 26.29
N PHE A 655 38.79 9.46 26.74
CA PHE A 655 37.83 8.41 26.44
C PHE A 655 36.96 8.85 25.27
N ARG A 656 37.02 8.10 24.18
CA ARG A 656 36.16 8.29 23.01
C ARG A 656 35.14 7.15 22.99
N SER A 657 33.85 7.47 22.97
CA SER A 657 32.83 6.52 22.56
C SER A 657 32.13 7.08 21.33
N ARG A 658 32.18 6.31 20.25
CA ARG A 658 31.56 6.68 18.97
C ARG A 658 30.27 5.91 18.70
N ARG A 659 29.72 5.22 19.72
CA ARG A 659 28.70 4.17 19.50
C ARG A 659 27.40 4.48 20.22
N ARG A 660 26.32 4.50 19.46
CA ARG A 660 24.94 4.61 19.95
C ARG A 660 24.63 3.52 20.97
N VAL A 661 23.99 3.89 22.07
CA VAL A 661 23.54 3.00 23.14
C VAL A 661 22.02 3.01 23.16
N TYR A 662 21.38 1.85 23.32
CA TYR A 662 19.94 1.71 23.46
C TYR A 662 19.60 1.37 24.90
N TYR A 663 18.84 2.25 25.56
CA TYR A 663 18.31 2.04 26.90
C TYR A 663 16.91 1.46 26.81
N LEU A 664 16.69 0.34 27.47
CA LEU A 664 15.45 -0.43 27.47
C LEU A 664 14.78 -0.32 28.83
N TYR A 665 13.46 -0.14 28.84
CA TYR A 665 12.64 -0.05 30.04
C TYR A 665 11.45 -1.00 29.92
N PHE A 666 11.30 -1.92 30.87
CA PHE A 666 10.28 -2.97 30.85
C PHE A 666 9.33 -2.80 32.04
N TYR A 667 8.11 -2.35 31.75
CA TYR A 667 7.06 -2.10 32.73
C TYR A 667 6.10 -3.28 32.77
N GLU A 668 5.92 -3.89 33.93
CA GLU A 668 4.97 -5.00 34.07
C GLU A 668 3.53 -4.48 33.91
N LEU A 669 2.77 -5.03 32.94
CA LEU A 669 1.46 -4.51 32.56
C LEU A 669 0.46 -4.52 33.74
N GLY A 670 0.47 -5.58 34.55
CA GLY A 670 -0.41 -5.72 35.72
C GLY A 670 -0.19 -4.61 36.77
N ARG A 671 1.02 -4.05 36.86
CA ARG A 671 1.32 -2.91 37.76
C ARG A 671 0.96 -1.57 37.13
N LEU A 672 1.06 -1.47 35.80
CA LEU A 672 0.83 -0.22 35.06
C LEU A 672 -0.66 0.08 34.81
N ALA A 673 -1.49 -0.96 34.66
CA ALA A 673 -2.93 -0.85 34.42
C ALA A 673 -3.69 -0.08 35.52
N ARG A 674 -3.14 0.00 36.73
CA ARG A 674 -3.70 0.74 37.88
C ARG A 674 -3.78 2.27 37.68
N ARG A 675 -3.22 2.81 36.59
CA ARG A 675 -3.22 4.25 36.26
C ARG A 675 -4.27 4.71 35.24
N GLY A 676 -5.22 3.84 34.85
CA GLY A 676 -6.35 4.23 34.00
C GLY A 676 -6.01 4.57 32.54
N CYS A 677 -4.80 4.22 32.08
CA CYS A 677 -4.42 4.30 30.66
C CYS A 677 -4.55 2.91 30.04
N PRO A 678 -5.33 2.74 28.96
CA PRO A 678 -5.38 1.48 28.24
C PRO A 678 -4.01 1.24 27.58
N LEU A 679 -3.48 0.04 27.81
CA LEU A 679 -2.17 -0.39 27.30
C LEU A 679 -2.33 -1.47 26.24
N ARG A 680 -3.44 -2.20 26.28
CA ARG A 680 -3.81 -3.19 25.29
C ARG A 680 -5.27 -3.00 24.91
N LEU A 681 -5.61 -3.44 23.71
CA LEU A 681 -6.96 -3.47 23.19
C LEU A 681 -7.12 -4.72 22.34
N GLU A 682 -8.21 -5.43 22.55
CA GLU A 682 -8.63 -6.49 21.63
C GLU A 682 -9.47 -5.89 20.51
N HIS A 683 -9.15 -6.25 19.27
CA HIS A 683 -9.88 -5.86 18.07
C HIS A 683 -9.76 -6.99 17.06
N ASP A 684 -10.89 -7.40 16.47
CA ASP A 684 -10.97 -8.48 15.49
C ASP A 684 -10.28 -9.79 15.93
N GLY A 685 -10.50 -10.17 17.19
CA GLY A 685 -9.93 -11.39 17.78
C GLY A 685 -8.41 -11.34 18.02
N ARG A 686 -7.79 -10.17 17.87
CA ARG A 686 -6.35 -9.97 18.08
C ARG A 686 -6.09 -8.93 19.15
N GLU A 687 -5.03 -9.14 19.91
CA GLU A 687 -4.61 -8.21 20.95
C GLU A 687 -3.53 -7.26 20.41
N TYR A 688 -3.79 -5.96 20.57
CA TYR A 688 -2.89 -4.90 20.14
C TYR A 688 -2.29 -4.17 21.33
N SER A 689 -1.01 -3.86 21.18
CA SER A 689 -0.26 -2.99 22.05
C SER A 689 -0.56 -1.53 21.69
N LEU A 690 -1.04 -0.73 22.65
CA LEU A 690 -1.42 0.66 22.42
C LEU A 690 -0.30 1.63 22.81
N ARG A 691 0.05 2.56 21.90
CA ARG A 691 1.00 3.65 22.19
C ARG A 691 0.34 5.01 21.93
N ARG A 692 0.19 5.79 23.01
CA ARG A 692 -0.41 7.13 22.92
C ARG A 692 0.45 8.07 22.08
N VAL A 693 -0.11 8.66 21.04
CA VAL A 693 0.50 9.71 20.23
C VAL A 693 0.73 10.95 21.09
N LYS A 694 1.99 11.42 21.13
CA LYS A 694 2.43 12.58 21.92
C LYS A 694 2.65 13.82 21.08
N ARG A 695 3.04 13.64 19.83
CA ARG A 695 3.38 14.72 18.92
C ARG A 695 3.07 14.28 17.50
N VAL A 696 2.46 15.19 16.76
CA VAL A 696 2.27 15.13 15.31
C VAL A 696 2.74 16.49 14.79
N GLU A 697 3.64 16.51 13.82
CA GLU A 697 4.16 17.75 13.25
C GLU A 697 4.34 17.62 11.74
N GLN A 698 4.03 18.69 11.01
CA GLN A 698 4.38 18.82 9.61
C GLN A 698 5.87 19.14 9.49
N VAL A 699 6.57 18.39 8.64
CA VAL A 699 8.00 18.52 8.40
C VAL A 699 8.19 18.75 6.90
N LYS A 700 8.78 19.90 6.53
CA LYS A 700 9.09 20.17 5.12
C LYS A 700 10.01 19.09 4.58
N TYR A 701 9.64 18.50 3.45
CA TYR A 701 10.39 17.41 2.85
C TYR A 701 10.34 17.48 1.32
N ARG A 702 11.48 17.21 0.70
CA ARG A 702 11.60 17.05 -0.75
C ARG A 702 12.62 15.95 -1.00
N GLY A 703 12.20 14.90 -1.68
CA GLY A 703 13.01 13.70 -1.89
C GLY A 703 12.12 12.50 -2.16
N ASP A 704 12.72 11.32 -2.23
CA ASP A 704 11.96 10.10 -2.47
C ASP A 704 11.27 9.60 -1.19
N VAL A 705 10.21 8.82 -1.33
CA VAL A 705 9.47 8.14 -0.26
C VAL A 705 9.24 6.68 -0.66
N TRP A 706 9.10 5.80 0.31
CA TRP A 706 9.08 4.35 0.11
C TRP A 706 7.78 3.69 0.59
N ASN A 707 7.34 2.62 -0.06
CA ASN A 707 6.32 1.71 0.46
C ASN A 707 6.69 0.24 0.24
N LEU A 708 5.97 -0.66 0.91
CA LEU A 708 6.12 -2.11 0.81
C LEU A 708 4.80 -2.77 0.44
N SER A 709 4.88 -3.83 -0.36
CA SER A 709 3.84 -4.87 -0.45
C SER A 709 4.31 -6.09 0.31
N VAL A 710 3.42 -6.70 1.09
CA VAL A 710 3.74 -7.80 2.01
C VAL A 710 2.90 -9.02 1.66
N GLU A 711 3.54 -10.19 1.61
CA GLU A 711 2.93 -11.47 1.26
C GLU A 711 1.72 -11.76 2.13
N GLY A 712 0.55 -11.98 1.49
CA GLY A 712 -0.69 -12.35 2.16
C GLY A 712 -1.30 -11.29 3.08
N HIS A 713 -0.65 -10.12 3.25
CA HIS A 713 -1.11 -9.11 4.20
C HIS A 713 -1.02 -7.69 3.64
N PRO A 714 -2.08 -6.90 3.81
CA PRO A 714 -2.09 -5.55 3.30
C PRO A 714 -1.37 -4.56 4.23
N SER A 715 -0.55 -5.03 5.19
CA SER A 715 0.02 -4.18 6.24
C SER A 715 1.40 -4.59 6.76
N PHE A 716 2.14 -3.62 7.33
CA PHE A 716 3.40 -3.83 8.03
C PHE A 716 3.59 -2.86 9.21
N VAL A 717 4.44 -3.22 10.17
CA VAL A 717 4.68 -2.45 11.39
C VAL A 717 5.86 -1.50 11.23
N THR A 718 5.60 -0.21 11.45
CA THR A 718 6.60 0.84 11.58
C THR A 718 7.00 1.05 13.05
N ALA A 719 7.97 1.92 13.34
CA ALA A 719 8.33 2.28 14.71
C ALA A 719 7.17 2.91 15.52
N VAL A 720 6.14 3.42 14.84
CA VAL A 720 4.99 4.08 15.47
C VAL A 720 3.77 3.17 15.56
N GLY A 721 3.54 2.28 14.58
CA GLY A 721 2.35 1.42 14.53
C GLY A 721 2.19 0.69 13.20
N LEU A 722 1.11 -0.07 13.08
CA LEU A 722 0.72 -0.81 11.87
C LEU A 722 0.25 0.14 10.75
N SER A 723 0.68 -0.11 9.50
CA SER A 723 0.43 0.71 8.29
C SER A 723 0.05 -0.16 7.07
N HIS A 724 -0.57 0.38 5.99
CA HIS A 724 -1.25 -0.36 4.88
C HIS A 724 -0.62 -0.24 3.44
N ASN A 725 -0.95 -1.13 2.46
CA ASN A 725 -0.51 -1.18 1.01
C ASN A 725 -1.63 -0.80 -0.06
N THR A 726 -1.46 -0.97 -1.42
CA THR A 726 -2.30 -0.33 -2.54
C THR A 726 -2.75 -1.23 -3.75
N GLU A 727 -3.88 -0.94 -4.50
CA GLU A 727 -4.64 -1.78 -5.51
C GLU A 727 -5.13 -1.12 -6.88
N LYS A 728 -5.94 -1.81 -7.76
CA LYS A 728 -6.53 -1.36 -9.10
C LYS A 728 -7.96 -0.74 -8.95
N PRO A 729 -8.33 0.37 -9.67
CA PRO A 729 -9.56 1.13 -9.41
C PRO A 729 -10.84 0.57 -10.07
N VAL A 730 -11.97 0.67 -9.36
CA VAL A 730 -13.32 0.28 -9.80
C VAL A 730 -13.89 1.20 -10.90
N GLU A 731 -13.46 2.47 -10.98
CA GLU A 731 -13.97 3.47 -11.95
C GLU A 731 -13.84 3.02 -13.42
N LEU A 732 -12.79 2.28 -13.77
CA LEU A 732 -12.58 1.75 -15.13
C LEU A 732 -13.75 0.87 -15.58
N ALA A 733 -14.19 -0.02 -14.70
CA ALA A 733 -15.29 -0.94 -14.97
C ALA A 733 -16.64 -0.20 -14.99
N VAL A 734 -16.84 0.78 -14.10
CA VAL A 734 -18.05 1.64 -14.09
C VAL A 734 -18.23 2.34 -15.42
N ARG A 735 -17.17 2.95 -15.96
CA ARG A 735 -17.21 3.68 -17.24
C ARG A 735 -17.54 2.75 -18.42
N ALA A 736 -16.90 1.58 -18.48
CA ALA A 736 -17.20 0.57 -19.49
C ALA A 736 -18.69 0.12 -19.43
N MET A 737 -19.22 -0.08 -18.22
CA MET A 737 -20.62 -0.45 -18.01
C MET A 737 -21.59 0.64 -18.42
N GLN A 738 -21.33 1.91 -18.09
CA GLN A 738 -22.19 3.03 -18.47
C GLN A 738 -22.23 3.22 -19.99
N TYR A 739 -21.11 3.04 -20.69
CA TYR A 739 -21.03 3.32 -22.13
C TYR A 739 -21.54 2.19 -23.01
N SER A 740 -21.57 0.95 -22.52
CA SER A 740 -21.88 -0.22 -23.35
C SER A 740 -22.96 -1.14 -22.79
N SER A 741 -23.59 -0.77 -21.65
CA SER A 741 -24.72 -1.52 -21.09
C SER A 741 -25.73 -0.62 -20.37
N ARG A 742 -26.94 -1.13 -20.14
CA ARG A 742 -28.01 -0.47 -19.37
C ARG A 742 -28.19 -1.10 -17.99
N PRO A 743 -28.74 -0.36 -17.00
CA PRO A 743 -29.15 -0.97 -15.73
C PRO A 743 -30.01 -2.21 -15.95
N GLY A 744 -29.76 -3.27 -15.16
CA GLY A 744 -30.40 -4.58 -15.29
C GLY A 744 -29.80 -5.50 -16.35
N GLU A 745 -28.92 -5.01 -17.24
CA GLU A 745 -28.22 -5.85 -18.20
C GLU A 745 -27.04 -6.62 -17.56
N ASN A 746 -26.65 -7.71 -18.23
CA ASN A 746 -25.67 -8.66 -17.73
C ASN A 746 -24.25 -8.36 -18.25
N VAL A 747 -23.29 -8.28 -17.34
CA VAL A 747 -21.86 -8.04 -17.60
C VAL A 747 -21.07 -9.29 -17.26
N LEU A 748 -20.20 -9.72 -18.18
CA LEU A 748 -19.34 -10.88 -18.00
C LEU A 748 -17.90 -10.44 -17.71
N ASP A 749 -17.30 -11.05 -16.70
CA ASP A 749 -15.87 -11.02 -16.42
C ASP A 749 -15.37 -12.46 -16.28
N LEU A 750 -14.47 -12.89 -17.17
CA LEU A 750 -13.91 -14.23 -17.15
C LEU A 750 -12.64 -14.34 -16.27
N PHE A 751 -12.18 -13.23 -15.68
CA PHE A 751 -10.95 -13.17 -14.88
C PHE A 751 -11.15 -12.19 -13.70
N GLY A 752 -11.88 -12.64 -12.68
CA GLY A 752 -12.42 -11.79 -11.62
C GLY A 752 -11.40 -11.12 -10.72
N GLY A 753 -10.24 -11.73 -10.47
CA GLY A 753 -9.19 -11.18 -9.61
C GLY A 753 -9.71 -10.81 -8.22
N SER A 754 -9.59 -9.54 -7.83
CA SER A 754 -10.13 -9.02 -6.56
C SER A 754 -11.59 -8.56 -6.62
N GLY A 755 -12.28 -8.72 -7.76
CA GLY A 755 -13.72 -8.46 -7.88
C GLY A 755 -14.13 -7.05 -8.27
N SER A 756 -13.24 -6.23 -8.84
CA SER A 756 -13.56 -4.83 -9.20
C SER A 756 -14.71 -4.71 -10.20
N THR A 757 -14.85 -5.63 -11.16
CA THR A 757 -16.00 -5.65 -12.09
C THR A 757 -17.31 -5.97 -11.36
N LEU A 758 -17.28 -6.79 -10.31
CA LEU A 758 -18.46 -7.12 -9.52
C LEU A 758 -18.95 -5.91 -8.72
N ILE A 759 -18.04 -5.19 -8.08
CA ILE A 759 -18.37 -3.96 -7.33
C ILE A 759 -18.93 -2.89 -8.26
N ALA A 760 -18.32 -2.68 -9.43
CA ALA A 760 -18.83 -1.75 -10.44
C ALA A 760 -20.25 -2.12 -10.91
N ALA A 761 -20.56 -3.41 -11.07
CA ALA A 761 -21.89 -3.86 -11.46
C ALA A 761 -22.93 -3.59 -10.37
N GLU A 762 -22.60 -3.83 -9.10
CA GLU A 762 -23.48 -3.50 -7.97
C GLU A 762 -23.75 -1.99 -7.90
N GLN A 763 -22.72 -1.16 -8.03
CA GLN A 763 -22.83 0.31 -8.02
C GLN A 763 -23.73 0.85 -9.13
N THR A 764 -23.64 0.24 -10.31
CA THR A 764 -24.34 0.69 -11.51
C THR A 764 -25.66 -0.05 -11.73
N GLY A 765 -26.04 -0.98 -10.85
CA GLY A 765 -27.28 -1.76 -10.98
C GLY A 765 -27.29 -2.71 -12.18
N ARG A 766 -26.14 -3.23 -12.61
CA ARG A 766 -26.00 -4.31 -13.60
C ARG A 766 -25.84 -5.65 -12.90
N ARG A 767 -25.91 -6.75 -13.65
CA ARG A 767 -25.70 -8.10 -13.10
C ARG A 767 -24.34 -8.64 -13.54
N ALA A 768 -23.40 -8.77 -12.61
CA ALA A 768 -22.10 -9.37 -12.89
C ALA A 768 -22.16 -10.90 -12.92
N PHE A 769 -21.51 -11.48 -13.93
CA PHE A 769 -21.20 -12.89 -14.06
C PHE A 769 -19.68 -12.98 -14.07
N VAL A 770 -19.11 -13.43 -12.96
CA VAL A 770 -17.66 -13.42 -12.73
C VAL A 770 -17.13 -14.84 -12.68
N MET A 771 -16.03 -15.11 -13.35
CA MET A 771 -15.26 -16.35 -13.21
C MET A 771 -13.91 -16.04 -12.60
N GLU A 772 -13.51 -16.84 -11.63
CA GLU A 772 -12.16 -16.79 -11.05
C GLU A 772 -11.66 -18.22 -10.90
N LEU A 773 -10.40 -18.45 -11.26
CA LEU A 773 -9.80 -19.78 -11.25
C LEU A 773 -9.27 -20.13 -9.86
N ASP A 774 -8.75 -19.14 -9.11
CA ASP A 774 -8.19 -19.35 -7.77
C ASP A 774 -9.29 -19.32 -6.69
N PRO A 775 -9.52 -20.44 -5.95
CA PRO A 775 -10.51 -20.48 -4.89
C PRO A 775 -10.30 -19.43 -3.78
N LEU A 776 -9.06 -19.02 -3.49
CA LEU A 776 -8.77 -17.99 -2.48
C LEU A 776 -9.27 -16.61 -2.92
N TYR A 777 -9.08 -16.29 -4.20
CA TYR A 777 -9.59 -15.04 -4.76
C TYR A 777 -11.11 -15.07 -4.91
N CYS A 778 -11.72 -16.24 -5.10
CA CYS A 778 -13.17 -16.36 -5.04
C CYS A 778 -13.71 -15.94 -3.66
N ASP A 779 -13.06 -16.38 -2.57
CA ASP A 779 -13.45 -15.98 -1.22
C ASP A 779 -13.24 -14.48 -0.96
N VAL A 780 -12.17 -13.89 -1.52
CA VAL A 780 -11.95 -12.43 -1.46
C VAL A 780 -13.10 -11.67 -2.13
N ILE A 781 -13.50 -12.09 -3.33
CA ILE A 781 -14.62 -11.46 -4.06
C ILE A 781 -15.92 -11.56 -3.26
N VAL A 782 -16.19 -12.72 -2.64
CA VAL A 782 -17.36 -12.93 -1.78
C VAL A 782 -17.34 -11.98 -0.59
N GLN A 783 -16.24 -11.95 0.17
CA GLN A 783 -16.12 -11.06 1.33
C GLN A 783 -16.25 -9.59 0.94
N ARG A 784 -15.62 -9.18 -0.17
CA ARG A 784 -15.67 -7.81 -0.68
C ARG A 784 -17.10 -7.39 -1.00
N PHE A 785 -17.85 -8.25 -1.68
CA PHE A 785 -19.26 -8.01 -1.98
C PHE A 785 -20.11 -7.91 -0.71
N GLU A 786 -19.93 -8.83 0.24
CA GLU A 786 -20.73 -8.82 1.48
C GLU A 786 -20.49 -7.56 2.30
N GLN A 787 -19.25 -7.09 2.36
CA GLN A 787 -18.88 -5.86 3.05
C GLN A 787 -19.44 -4.63 2.33
N PHE A 788 -19.26 -4.55 1.00
CA PHE A 788 -19.71 -3.41 0.21
C PHE A 788 -21.24 -3.27 0.14
N SER A 789 -21.96 -4.37 -0.05
CA SER A 789 -23.41 -4.36 -0.27
C SER A 789 -24.24 -4.61 1.00
N GLY A 790 -23.64 -5.18 2.05
CA GLY A 790 -24.33 -5.67 3.24
C GLY A 790 -25.21 -6.91 3.01
N LYS A 791 -25.23 -7.47 1.79
CA LYS A 791 -25.98 -8.68 1.43
C LYS A 791 -25.13 -9.91 1.68
N LYS A 792 -25.76 -11.02 2.05
CA LYS A 792 -25.06 -12.31 2.22
C LYS A 792 -24.99 -13.09 0.92
N ALA A 793 -23.84 -13.69 0.66
CA ALA A 793 -23.62 -14.56 -0.49
C ALA A 793 -24.09 -16.00 -0.17
N GLU A 794 -24.63 -16.67 -1.18
CA GLU A 794 -25.09 -18.06 -1.06
C GLU A 794 -24.20 -18.98 -1.91
N ARG A 795 -23.65 -20.03 -1.29
CA ARG A 795 -22.82 -21.02 -1.99
C ARG A 795 -23.66 -22.19 -2.50
N ILE A 796 -23.52 -22.48 -3.79
CA ILE A 796 -24.03 -23.67 -4.46
C ILE A 796 -22.83 -24.56 -4.80
N PRO A 797 -22.68 -25.72 -4.13
CA PRO A 797 -21.56 -26.63 -4.39
C PRO A 797 -21.49 -27.11 -5.84
N ALA A 798 -20.30 -27.53 -6.26
CA ALA A 798 -20.12 -28.29 -7.51
C ALA A 798 -21.08 -29.51 -7.57
N PRO A 799 -21.62 -29.87 -8.75
CA PRO A 799 -22.39 -31.10 -8.89
C PRO A 799 -21.51 -32.31 -8.58
N GLU A 800 -21.99 -33.26 -7.78
CA GLU A 800 -21.28 -34.54 -7.60
C GLU A 800 -21.17 -35.22 -8.97
N GLU A 801 -19.95 -35.58 -9.39
CA GLU A 801 -19.76 -36.44 -10.56
C GLU A 801 -20.52 -37.74 -10.32
N ALA A 802 -21.54 -38.00 -11.16
CA ALA A 802 -22.16 -39.31 -11.21
C ALA A 802 -21.05 -40.31 -11.56
N THR A 803 -20.65 -41.10 -10.57
CA THR A 803 -19.71 -42.20 -10.74
C THR A 803 -20.27 -43.17 -11.77
N ALA A 804 -19.67 -43.17 -12.96
CA ALA A 804 -19.91 -44.15 -14.01
C ALA A 804 -18.91 -45.30 -13.91
#